data_AF-A0A2V8AAW3-F1
#
_entry.id   AF-A0A2V8AAW3-F1
#
_cell.length_a   1.000
_cell.length_b   1.000
_cell.length_c   1.000
_cell.angle_alpha   90.00
_cell.angle_beta   90.00
_cell.angle_gamma   90.00
#
_symmetry.space_group_name_H-M   'P 1'
#
loop_
_entity.id
_entity.type
_entity.pdbx_description
1 polymer ?
#
loop_
_entity_poly.entity_id
_entity_poly.type
_entity_poly.pdbx_seq_one_letter_code
_entity_poly.pdbx_strand_id
1 'polypeptide(L)'
;MTQASQLSPELSRGLLQLARALIVAARNWSLYPPEHPTVGVSVKRLCDAIHESSLGAVFSIGITPDTLMIESTAADSSQTAVAEAAALLHDRDLLRVTFLGDAPPEAIHAFLTILALDPADRRARGGPARIWEMDGHPSLALEQIDYQKVLAREEGDIPEPAKRDDVWKSIVTSIAGGQKAFFDERQQARLLEIAGSVPDIADLAIAVAAPKCTLGGSPMITLQAATVLAAFRHLTSIVGVMAPDRMPEVMNNLAAAAIQLDAHLMMQMMQAEENPAAGVAIVQGLAGAFDDAKVAQLLATALALDGKASDRLATIFNTIAPDEDRKQRVLKMTRSMLTETDFGKTGQFQVLWTSMETLLVSYNDKPFVSDGYKTALDGLGGRADRMATVGELPPEAGEWLTSLGQENVRSLSVRMLIDLLTLEKDAKRAAELAQDMAMLVEDLLMSGAYDDALTVTTALARRGNSSLIGRDECRQALDRLGESLALLETAALIGDVDEDGWSAIKAVIETIGLPAIESLKPVVTVEADTLTTSRAEETIVGFGAPAVTRLASLVADSRWFVQRRGARLLGRIAAPQAVPLLQPLVRQSDPRVAREAISALTAIPDPSAARAIHTVLRAATGTLRTAVIEALVGSRDPRVVPLLVRIIEESDPLGKDHDVVLQTVGALATMGTDAAVQPLMALAGRRRFLGGRKLRALKETSVDALLKIGTPTAETTLREAAQTGDRALKKIIAARLRN
;
A
#
# COMPACT_ATOMS: atom_id res chain seq x y z
N MET A 1 -22.77 -28.29 6.66
CA MET A 1 -21.98 -27.08 6.92
C MET A 1 -20.58 -27.55 7.27
N THR A 2 -19.75 -27.71 6.25
CA THR A 2 -18.36 -28.15 6.35
C THR A 2 -17.56 -27.06 7.04
N GLN A 3 -16.91 -27.39 8.15
CA GLN A 3 -15.98 -26.51 8.85
C GLN A 3 -14.91 -26.07 7.84
N ALA A 4 -14.93 -24.79 7.44
CA ALA A 4 -13.83 -24.21 6.70
C ALA A 4 -12.59 -24.35 7.58
N SER A 5 -11.56 -25.02 7.09
CA SER A 5 -10.24 -24.99 7.70
C SER A 5 -9.87 -23.51 7.89
N GLN A 6 -9.58 -23.11 9.13
CA GLN A 6 -9.09 -21.76 9.40
C GLN A 6 -7.56 -21.83 9.39
N LEU A 7 -6.92 -20.81 8.81
CA LEU A 7 -5.45 -20.67 8.87
C LEU A 7 -4.98 -20.68 10.33
N SER A 8 -3.80 -21.22 10.58
CA SER A 8 -3.22 -21.15 11.93
C SER A 8 -3.04 -19.68 12.35
N PRO A 9 -3.13 -19.34 13.66
CA PRO A 9 -3.01 -17.97 14.13
C PRO A 9 -1.69 -17.28 13.74
N GLU A 10 -0.63 -18.07 13.59
CA GLU A 10 0.70 -17.61 13.16
C GLU A 10 0.72 -17.28 11.66
N LEU A 11 0.21 -18.16 10.81
CA LEU A 11 0.10 -17.91 9.37
C LEU A 11 -0.88 -16.78 9.05
N SER A 12 -1.98 -16.66 9.81
CA SER A 12 -2.91 -15.54 9.67
C SER A 12 -2.26 -14.20 10.00
N ARG A 13 -1.39 -14.16 11.03
CA ARG A 13 -0.67 -12.93 11.40
C ARG A 13 0.40 -12.57 10.36
N GLY A 14 1.19 -13.56 9.92
CA GLY A 14 2.22 -13.36 8.89
C GLY A 14 1.61 -12.89 7.57
N LEU A 15 0.53 -13.53 7.11
CA LEU A 15 -0.17 -13.12 5.88
C LEU A 15 -0.74 -11.70 5.98
N LEU A 16 -1.28 -11.31 7.15
CA LEU A 16 -1.76 -9.95 7.38
C LEU A 16 -0.62 -8.92 7.33
N GLN A 17 0.54 -9.22 7.93
CA GLN A 17 1.72 -8.36 7.87
C GLN A 17 2.24 -8.23 6.44
N LEU A 18 2.32 -9.34 5.70
CA LEU A 18 2.72 -9.36 4.29
C LEU A 18 1.76 -8.54 3.42
N ALA A 19 0.44 -8.70 3.60
CA ALA A 19 -0.56 -7.93 2.86
C ALA A 19 -0.41 -6.42 3.08
N ARG A 20 -0.19 -5.99 4.34
CA ARG A 20 0.06 -4.57 4.67
C ARG A 20 1.35 -4.06 4.04
N ALA A 21 2.44 -4.79 4.21
CA ALA A 21 3.73 -4.41 3.65
C ALA A 21 3.67 -4.29 2.11
N LEU A 22 2.92 -5.20 1.46
CA LEU A 22 2.69 -5.17 0.02
C LEU A 22 1.91 -3.94 -0.44
N ILE A 23 0.80 -3.60 0.24
CA ILE A 23 0.00 -2.41 -0.11
C ILE A 23 0.84 -1.14 0.03
N VAL A 24 1.55 -1.00 1.16
CA VAL A 24 2.41 0.17 1.42
C VAL A 24 3.53 0.24 0.39
N ALA A 25 4.19 -0.87 0.09
CA ALA A 25 5.25 -0.91 -0.90
C ALA A 25 4.74 -0.59 -2.31
N ALA A 26 3.57 -1.13 -2.72
CA ALA A 26 2.96 -0.85 -4.01
C ALA A 26 2.51 0.61 -4.15
N ARG A 27 1.91 1.18 -3.10
CA ARG A 27 1.54 2.60 -3.07
C ARG A 27 2.78 3.48 -3.14
N ASN A 28 3.78 3.24 -2.31
CA ASN A 28 5.02 4.03 -2.33
C ASN A 28 5.75 3.89 -3.68
N TRP A 29 5.77 2.70 -4.29
CA TRP A 29 6.34 2.51 -5.63
C TRP A 29 5.58 3.26 -6.72
N SER A 30 4.26 3.42 -6.58
CA SER A 30 3.46 4.21 -7.52
C SER A 30 3.63 5.74 -7.32
N LEU A 31 3.95 6.16 -6.09
CA LEU A 31 4.04 7.57 -5.70
C LEU A 31 5.47 8.13 -5.82
N TYR A 32 6.49 7.26 -5.82
CA TYR A 32 7.90 7.65 -5.77
C TYR A 32 8.78 6.84 -6.73
N PRO A 33 9.87 7.43 -7.23
CA PRO A 33 10.86 6.70 -8.03
C PRO A 33 11.58 5.62 -7.20
N PRO A 34 12.12 4.57 -7.84
CA PRO A 34 12.78 3.43 -7.19
C PRO A 34 13.91 3.78 -6.22
N GLU A 35 14.58 4.91 -6.44
CA GLU A 35 15.74 5.37 -5.67
C GLU A 35 15.36 6.15 -4.40
N HIS A 36 14.06 6.41 -4.18
CA HIS A 36 13.60 7.21 -3.05
C HIS A 36 13.76 6.47 -1.71
N PRO A 37 14.23 7.13 -0.63
CA PRO A 37 14.44 6.49 0.67
C PRO A 37 13.22 5.76 1.21
N THR A 38 12.01 6.34 1.06
CA THR A 38 10.75 5.73 1.49
C THR A 38 10.41 4.44 0.73
N VAL A 39 10.82 4.33 -0.54
CA VAL A 39 10.72 3.09 -1.32
C VAL A 39 11.70 2.06 -0.79
N GLY A 40 12.94 2.46 -0.50
CA GLY A 40 13.93 1.59 0.14
C GLY A 40 13.44 1.03 1.48
N VAL A 41 12.82 1.86 2.32
CA VAL A 41 12.24 1.45 3.62
C VAL A 41 11.05 0.52 3.42
N SER A 42 10.11 0.83 2.53
CA SER A 42 8.92 -0.02 2.31
C SER A 42 9.27 -1.36 1.65
N VAL A 43 10.22 -1.35 0.71
CA VAL A 43 10.77 -2.56 0.08
C VAL A 43 11.46 -3.44 1.11
N LYS A 44 12.27 -2.87 2.00
CA LYS A 44 12.91 -3.61 3.08
C LYS A 44 11.89 -4.27 4.01
N ARG A 45 10.86 -3.53 4.44
CA ARG A 45 9.76 -4.10 5.24
C ARG A 45 9.02 -5.23 4.54
N LEU A 46 8.81 -5.12 3.23
CA LEU A 46 8.20 -6.19 2.44
C LEU A 46 9.11 -7.43 2.37
N CYS A 47 10.41 -7.24 2.21
CA CYS A 47 11.39 -8.34 2.29
C CYS A 47 11.33 -9.04 3.66
N ASP A 48 11.34 -8.26 4.76
CA ASP A 48 11.28 -8.79 6.13
C ASP A 48 9.96 -9.56 6.37
N ALA A 49 8.82 -9.03 5.91
CA ALA A 49 7.52 -9.70 6.03
C ALA A 49 7.43 -11.00 5.21
N ILE A 50 8.07 -11.06 4.05
CA ILE A 50 8.18 -12.29 3.24
C ILE A 50 9.05 -13.31 3.95
N HIS A 51 10.18 -12.90 4.53
CA HIS A 51 11.06 -13.77 5.31
C HIS A 51 10.34 -14.35 6.54
N GLU A 52 9.64 -13.53 7.32
CA GLU A 52 8.89 -13.98 8.50
C GLU A 52 7.74 -14.94 8.13
N SER A 53 7.09 -14.72 6.98
CA SER A 53 5.98 -15.57 6.53
C SER A 53 6.43 -16.88 5.89
N SER A 54 7.60 -16.89 5.25
CA SER A 54 8.14 -18.05 4.54
C SER A 54 9.15 -18.87 5.35
N LEU A 55 9.78 -18.27 6.38
CA LEU A 55 10.94 -18.81 7.10
C LEU A 55 12.05 -19.32 6.14
N GLY A 56 12.19 -18.69 4.97
CA GLY A 56 13.11 -19.09 3.91
C GLY A 56 12.70 -20.34 3.11
N ALA A 57 11.49 -20.88 3.33
CA ALA A 57 10.93 -21.98 2.55
C ALA A 57 10.10 -21.48 1.35
N VAL A 58 9.67 -22.41 0.48
CA VAL A 58 8.75 -22.06 -0.61
C VAL A 58 7.39 -21.71 -0.04
N PHE A 59 6.90 -20.52 -0.37
CA PHE A 59 5.64 -19.99 0.16
C PHE A 59 4.77 -19.46 -0.99
N SER A 60 3.56 -20.02 -1.16
CA SER A 60 2.64 -19.63 -2.24
C SER A 60 1.37 -19.01 -1.69
N ILE A 61 0.99 -17.87 -2.26
CA ILE A 61 -0.24 -17.14 -1.97
C ILE A 61 -1.16 -17.22 -3.19
N GLY A 62 -2.32 -17.85 -3.02
CA GLY A 62 -3.40 -17.81 -3.99
C GLY A 62 -4.21 -16.53 -3.84
N ILE A 63 -4.68 -15.96 -4.95
CA ILE A 63 -5.36 -14.67 -4.99
C ILE A 63 -6.78 -14.89 -5.49
N THR A 64 -7.76 -14.33 -4.78
CA THR A 64 -9.16 -14.23 -5.22
C THR A 64 -9.58 -12.75 -5.19
N PRO A 65 -10.73 -12.36 -5.78
CA PRO A 65 -11.18 -10.97 -5.74
C PRO A 65 -11.32 -10.40 -4.33
N ASP A 66 -11.71 -11.25 -3.35
CA ASP A 66 -12.13 -10.81 -2.02
C ASP A 66 -11.15 -11.18 -0.90
N THR A 67 -10.23 -12.14 -1.12
CA THR A 67 -9.30 -12.61 -0.08
C THR A 67 -8.07 -13.35 -0.64
N LEU A 68 -7.05 -13.50 0.18
CA LEU A 68 -5.83 -14.28 -0.11
C LEU A 68 -5.97 -15.71 0.47
N MET A 69 -5.26 -16.67 -0.11
CA MET A 69 -5.30 -18.08 0.26
C MET A 69 -3.90 -18.68 0.43
N ILE A 70 -3.74 -19.59 1.39
CA ILE A 70 -2.52 -20.41 1.55
C ILE A 70 -2.95 -21.89 1.51
N GLU A 71 -2.32 -22.71 0.66
CA GLU A 71 -2.60 -24.15 0.53
C GLU A 71 -4.10 -24.50 0.41
N SER A 72 -4.85 -23.70 -0.35
CA SER A 72 -6.31 -23.82 -0.55
C SER A 72 -7.19 -23.43 0.65
N THR A 73 -6.61 -22.85 1.70
CA THR A 73 -7.32 -22.29 2.85
C THR A 73 -7.40 -20.76 2.74
N ALA A 74 -8.62 -20.21 2.80
CA ALA A 74 -8.86 -18.77 2.70
C ALA A 74 -8.53 -18.02 3.99
N ALA A 75 -7.94 -16.83 3.85
CA ALA A 75 -7.74 -15.90 4.95
C ALA A 75 -9.04 -15.17 5.32
N ASP A 76 -9.08 -14.67 6.55
CA ASP A 76 -10.23 -13.94 7.09
C ASP A 76 -10.44 -12.63 6.32
N SER A 77 -11.47 -12.60 5.46
CA SER A 77 -11.82 -11.45 4.62
C SER A 77 -12.38 -10.26 5.42
N SER A 78 -12.64 -10.41 6.73
CA SER A 78 -12.98 -9.28 7.61
C SER A 78 -11.78 -8.35 7.88
N GLN A 79 -10.55 -8.81 7.58
CA GLN A 79 -9.34 -8.01 7.71
C GLN A 79 -9.13 -7.17 6.44
N THR A 80 -9.32 -5.85 6.55
CA THR A 80 -9.34 -4.91 5.42
C THR A 80 -8.08 -4.97 4.56
N ALA A 81 -6.89 -5.08 5.18
CA ALA A 81 -5.63 -5.15 4.44
C ALA A 81 -5.48 -6.43 3.60
N VAL A 82 -6.06 -7.55 4.03
CA VAL A 82 -6.03 -8.80 3.24
C VAL A 82 -6.94 -8.68 2.02
N ALA A 83 -8.15 -8.14 2.20
CA ALA A 83 -9.09 -7.90 1.11
C ALA A 83 -8.54 -6.86 0.11
N GLU A 84 -7.93 -5.78 0.60
CA GLU A 84 -7.33 -4.75 -0.26
C GLU A 84 -6.12 -5.27 -1.03
N ALA A 85 -5.24 -6.06 -0.40
CA ALA A 85 -4.12 -6.68 -1.10
C ALA A 85 -4.60 -7.70 -2.13
N ALA A 86 -5.66 -8.47 -1.81
CA ALA A 86 -6.29 -9.40 -2.74
C ALA A 86 -6.85 -8.68 -3.96
N ALA A 87 -7.65 -7.62 -3.75
CA ALA A 87 -8.18 -6.79 -4.82
C ALA A 87 -7.07 -6.14 -5.65
N LEU A 88 -6.04 -5.57 -5.00
CA LEU A 88 -4.89 -4.98 -5.67
C LEU A 88 -4.23 -6.00 -6.60
N LEU A 89 -3.88 -7.19 -6.11
CA LEU A 89 -3.21 -8.21 -6.91
C LEU A 89 -4.13 -8.77 -8.01
N HIS A 90 -5.40 -8.99 -7.70
CA HIS A 90 -6.40 -9.51 -8.63
C HIS A 90 -6.65 -8.53 -9.80
N ASP A 91 -6.75 -7.22 -9.52
CA ASP A 91 -6.87 -6.16 -10.55
C ASP A 91 -5.64 -6.06 -11.47
N ARG A 92 -4.52 -6.67 -11.04
CA ARG A 92 -3.32 -6.83 -11.87
C ARG A 92 -3.25 -8.16 -12.61
N ASP A 93 -4.35 -8.90 -12.66
CA ASP A 93 -4.49 -10.21 -13.31
C ASP A 93 -3.62 -11.30 -12.69
N LEU A 94 -3.28 -11.20 -11.40
CA LEU A 94 -2.49 -12.22 -10.71
C LEU A 94 -3.38 -13.27 -10.05
N LEU A 95 -3.10 -14.55 -10.35
CA LEU A 95 -3.77 -15.71 -9.78
C LEU A 95 -3.01 -16.26 -8.56
N ARG A 96 -1.68 -16.26 -8.64
CA ARG A 96 -0.81 -16.79 -7.59
C ARG A 96 0.54 -16.09 -7.60
N VAL A 97 1.07 -15.83 -6.41
CA VAL A 97 2.45 -15.39 -6.20
C VAL A 97 3.15 -16.45 -5.36
N THR A 98 4.30 -16.93 -5.83
CA THR A 98 5.11 -17.92 -5.11
C THR A 98 6.49 -17.35 -4.82
N PHE A 99 6.87 -17.34 -3.55
CA PHE A 99 8.20 -16.97 -3.08
C PHE A 99 9.04 -18.24 -2.95
N LEU A 100 10.16 -18.29 -3.68
CA LEU A 100 11.11 -19.40 -3.67
C LEU A 100 12.23 -19.08 -2.66
N GLY A 101 11.85 -18.98 -1.38
CA GLY A 101 12.72 -18.52 -0.29
C GLY A 101 12.68 -16.99 -0.11
N ASP A 102 13.79 -16.42 0.35
CA ASP A 102 13.89 -14.97 0.61
C ASP A 102 13.87 -14.17 -0.69
N ALA A 103 13.07 -13.10 -0.70
CA ALA A 103 13.00 -12.17 -1.82
C ALA A 103 13.98 -11.00 -1.61
N PRO A 104 15.05 -10.88 -2.40
CA PRO A 104 15.95 -9.73 -2.30
C PRO A 104 15.25 -8.44 -2.77
N PRO A 105 15.76 -7.26 -2.37
CA PRO A 105 15.18 -5.97 -2.75
C PRO A 105 15.01 -5.80 -4.27
N GLU A 106 15.95 -6.32 -5.07
CA GLU A 106 15.89 -6.30 -6.54
C GLU A 106 14.66 -7.06 -7.08
N ALA A 107 14.31 -8.18 -6.46
CA ALA A 107 13.12 -8.94 -6.80
C ALA A 107 11.84 -8.17 -6.47
N ILE A 108 11.82 -7.51 -5.31
CA ILE A 108 10.68 -6.71 -4.89
C ILE A 108 10.51 -5.48 -5.78
N HIS A 109 11.60 -4.81 -6.17
CA HIS A 109 11.57 -3.70 -7.13
C HIS A 109 10.93 -4.12 -8.46
N ALA A 110 11.37 -5.26 -9.02
CA ALA A 110 10.76 -5.80 -10.23
C ALA A 110 9.26 -6.08 -10.02
N PHE A 111 8.88 -6.61 -8.85
CA PHE A 111 7.49 -6.98 -8.57
C PHE A 111 6.59 -5.76 -8.44
N LEU A 112 7.01 -4.77 -7.68
CA LEU A 112 6.29 -3.51 -7.50
C LEU A 112 6.20 -2.73 -8.82
N THR A 113 7.22 -2.83 -9.69
CA THR A 113 7.16 -2.26 -11.04
C THR A 113 5.98 -2.82 -11.83
N ILE A 114 5.78 -4.15 -11.80
CA ILE A 114 4.63 -4.77 -12.47
C ILE A 114 3.30 -4.30 -11.87
N LEU A 115 3.25 -4.22 -10.54
CA LEU A 115 2.03 -3.81 -9.85
C LEU A 115 1.69 -2.35 -10.14
N ALA A 116 2.67 -1.46 -10.31
CA ALA A 116 2.45 -0.04 -10.57
C ALA A 116 2.12 0.30 -12.03
N LEU A 117 2.35 -0.63 -12.98
CA LEU A 117 1.97 -0.42 -14.37
C LEU A 117 0.47 -0.16 -14.51
N ASP A 118 0.10 0.80 -15.36
CA ASP A 118 -1.29 1.05 -15.75
C ASP A 118 -1.89 -0.25 -16.33
N PRO A 119 -3.18 -0.56 -16.09
CA PRO A 119 -3.84 -1.72 -16.70
C PRO A 119 -3.66 -1.82 -18.22
N ALA A 120 -3.63 -0.70 -18.94
CA ALA A 120 -3.35 -0.69 -20.37
C ALA A 120 -1.90 -1.12 -20.66
N ASP A 121 -0.92 -0.57 -19.93
CA ASP A 121 0.51 -0.86 -20.09
C ASP A 121 0.91 -2.28 -19.66
N ARG A 122 0.26 -2.82 -18.62
CA ARG A 122 0.48 -4.21 -18.20
C ARG A 122 -0.10 -5.19 -19.22
N ARG A 123 -1.30 -4.94 -19.76
CA ARG A 123 -1.91 -5.78 -20.81
C ARG A 123 -1.12 -5.70 -22.11
N ALA A 124 -0.68 -4.49 -22.46
CA ALA A 124 0.21 -4.18 -23.55
C ALA A 124 1.52 -4.99 -23.55
N ARG A 125 2.13 -5.16 -22.38
CA ARG A 125 3.32 -5.99 -22.18
C ARG A 125 3.00 -7.49 -22.05
N GLY A 126 1.76 -7.89 -22.29
CA GLY A 126 1.31 -9.28 -22.31
C GLY A 126 0.98 -9.86 -20.93
N GLY A 127 0.68 -9.01 -19.95
CA GLY A 127 0.26 -9.40 -18.61
C GLY A 127 1.41 -9.61 -17.60
N PRO A 128 1.09 -9.70 -16.30
CA PRO A 128 2.09 -9.74 -15.25
C PRO A 128 3.07 -10.92 -15.34
N ALA A 129 2.62 -12.12 -15.77
CA ALA A 129 3.49 -13.29 -15.86
C ALA A 129 4.55 -13.13 -16.96
N ARG A 130 4.16 -12.57 -18.12
CA ARG A 130 5.08 -12.35 -19.24
C ARG A 130 6.09 -11.24 -18.96
N ILE A 131 5.68 -10.20 -18.23
CA ILE A 131 6.60 -9.15 -17.77
C ILE A 131 7.60 -9.75 -16.76
N TRP A 132 7.14 -10.67 -15.91
CA TRP A 132 8.01 -11.37 -14.96
C TRP A 132 9.03 -12.30 -15.63
N GLU A 133 8.68 -12.96 -16.74
CA GLU A 133 9.61 -13.81 -17.49
C GLU A 133 10.78 -13.02 -18.11
N MET A 134 10.56 -11.74 -18.43
CA MET A 134 11.56 -10.88 -19.07
C MET A 134 12.44 -10.13 -18.06
N ASP A 135 11.80 -9.51 -17.06
CA ASP A 135 12.46 -8.56 -16.14
C ASP A 135 12.36 -8.99 -14.67
N GLY A 136 11.81 -10.18 -14.38
CA GLY A 136 11.61 -10.70 -13.03
C GLY A 136 12.84 -11.37 -12.44
N HIS A 137 12.80 -11.58 -11.12
CA HIS A 137 13.85 -12.24 -10.37
C HIS A 137 13.45 -13.68 -10.03
N PRO A 138 14.38 -14.68 -10.08
CA PRO A 138 14.07 -16.09 -9.90
C PRO A 138 13.57 -16.47 -8.49
N SER A 139 13.66 -15.56 -7.51
CA SER A 139 13.15 -15.78 -6.16
C SER A 139 11.62 -15.65 -6.04
N LEU A 140 10.93 -15.15 -7.06
CA LEU A 140 9.46 -15.21 -7.12
C LEU A 140 9.01 -15.82 -8.44
N ALA A 141 7.82 -16.41 -8.41
CA ALA A 141 7.08 -16.83 -9.60
C ALA A 141 5.67 -16.25 -9.56
N LEU A 142 5.23 -15.66 -10.67
CA LEU A 142 3.91 -15.06 -10.84
C LEU A 142 3.08 -15.90 -11.80
N GLU A 143 1.88 -16.30 -11.36
CA GLU A 143 0.89 -16.98 -12.20
C GLU A 143 -0.22 -15.99 -12.53
N GLN A 144 -0.54 -15.83 -13.83
CA GLN A 144 -1.54 -14.88 -14.32
C GLN A 144 -2.91 -15.54 -14.52
N ILE A 145 -3.99 -14.77 -14.33
CA ILE A 145 -5.36 -15.17 -14.67
C ILE A 145 -5.53 -15.17 -16.20
N ASP A 146 -5.76 -16.34 -16.78
CA ASP A 146 -6.01 -16.52 -18.22
C ASP A 146 -7.51 -16.45 -18.51
N TYR A 147 -8.03 -15.23 -18.68
CA TYR A 147 -9.46 -15.01 -18.99
C TYR A 147 -9.87 -15.60 -20.36
N GLN A 148 -8.94 -15.82 -21.29
CA GLN A 148 -9.25 -16.52 -22.55
C GLN A 148 -9.53 -18.00 -22.33
N LYS A 149 -8.80 -18.67 -21.42
CA LYS A 149 -9.10 -20.06 -21.03
C LYS A 149 -10.32 -20.18 -20.10
N VAL A 150 -10.64 -19.15 -19.33
CA VAL A 150 -11.84 -19.14 -18.46
C VAL A 150 -13.11 -18.91 -19.29
N LEU A 151 -13.07 -17.99 -20.26
CA LEU A 151 -14.18 -17.77 -21.20
C LEU A 151 -14.29 -18.89 -22.25
N ALA A 152 -13.17 -19.45 -22.72
CA ALA A 152 -13.18 -20.64 -23.57
C ALA A 152 -13.52 -21.95 -22.83
N ARG A 153 -13.67 -21.91 -21.50
CA ARG A 153 -14.20 -23.04 -20.71
C ARG A 153 -15.72 -23.05 -20.63
N GLU A 154 -16.37 -21.90 -20.84
CA GLU A 154 -17.84 -21.80 -20.82
C GLU A 154 -18.46 -22.04 -22.22
N GLU A 155 -17.70 -21.88 -23.29
CA GLU A 155 -18.10 -22.26 -24.65
C GLU A 155 -17.28 -23.46 -25.14
N GLY A 156 -17.87 -24.65 -25.04
CA GLY A 156 -17.19 -25.93 -25.20
C GLY A 156 -16.52 -26.21 -26.56
N ASP A 157 -15.53 -27.12 -26.47
CA ASP A 157 -14.85 -27.91 -27.51
C ASP A 157 -14.04 -27.17 -28.59
N ILE A 158 -12.69 -27.18 -28.49
CA ILE A 158 -11.75 -27.68 -29.55
C ILE A 158 -10.40 -28.15 -28.90
N PRO A 159 -9.83 -29.32 -29.27
CA PRO A 159 -8.45 -29.73 -28.94
C PRO A 159 -7.39 -29.09 -29.87
N GLU A 160 -6.23 -28.67 -29.34
CA GLU A 160 -5.10 -28.11 -30.12
C GLU A 160 -4.53 -29.09 -31.17
N PRO A 161 -4.25 -28.67 -32.43
CA PRO A 161 -3.50 -29.48 -33.39
C PRO A 161 -2.02 -29.07 -33.50
N ALA A 162 -1.17 -30.08 -33.73
CA ALA A 162 0.29 -30.04 -33.82
C ALA A 162 0.86 -29.27 -35.05
N LYS A 163 0.80 -27.93 -35.06
CA LYS A 163 1.36 -27.08 -36.15
C LYS A 163 2.52 -26.14 -35.75
N ARG A 164 2.94 -26.11 -34.47
CA ARG A 164 3.93 -25.15 -33.94
C ARG A 164 5.21 -25.82 -33.42
N ASP A 165 5.76 -26.72 -34.22
CA ASP A 165 6.98 -27.46 -33.89
C ASP A 165 8.23 -26.56 -33.88
N ASP A 166 9.35 -27.05 -33.36
CA ASP A 166 10.55 -26.24 -33.12
C ASP A 166 11.15 -25.61 -34.39
N VAL A 167 10.97 -26.26 -35.55
CA VAL A 167 11.40 -25.73 -36.85
C VAL A 167 10.60 -24.48 -37.24
N TRP A 168 9.29 -24.46 -36.97
CA TRP A 168 8.43 -23.30 -37.22
C TRP A 168 8.87 -22.10 -36.36
N LYS A 169 9.09 -22.33 -35.06
CA LYS A 169 9.55 -21.31 -34.13
C LYS A 169 10.91 -20.73 -34.55
N SER A 170 11.81 -21.58 -35.05
CA SER A 170 13.13 -21.17 -35.55
C SER A 170 13.07 -20.30 -36.81
N ILE A 171 12.16 -20.60 -37.74
CA ILE A 171 11.93 -19.78 -38.94
C ILE A 171 11.38 -18.41 -38.56
N VAL A 172 10.34 -18.37 -37.71
CA VAL A 172 9.71 -17.11 -37.26
C VAL A 172 10.70 -16.21 -36.52
N THR A 173 11.51 -16.78 -35.61
CA THR A 173 12.53 -16.03 -34.85
C THR A 173 13.65 -15.50 -35.74
N SER A 174 14.09 -16.27 -36.73
CA SER A 174 15.14 -15.84 -37.68
C SER A 174 14.69 -14.66 -38.53
N ILE A 175 13.45 -14.68 -39.04
CA ILE A 175 12.89 -13.60 -39.85
C ILE A 175 12.59 -12.37 -38.99
N ALA A 176 11.97 -12.54 -37.82
CA ALA A 176 11.65 -11.45 -36.91
C ALA A 176 12.90 -10.78 -36.32
N GLY A 177 14.00 -11.52 -36.19
CA GLY A 177 15.29 -11.04 -35.69
C GLY A 177 16.07 -10.13 -36.66
N GLY A 178 15.67 -10.03 -37.93
CA GLY A 178 16.27 -9.11 -38.89
C GLY A 178 17.71 -9.43 -39.32
N GLN A 179 18.24 -10.61 -39.00
CA GLN A 179 19.52 -11.07 -39.53
C GLN A 179 19.38 -11.50 -41.00
N LYS A 180 20.46 -11.46 -41.79
CA LYS A 180 20.51 -12.15 -43.10
C LYS A 180 20.40 -13.65 -42.84
N ALA A 181 19.17 -14.14 -42.73
CA ALA A 181 18.87 -15.50 -42.31
C ALA A 181 19.41 -16.49 -43.35
N PHE A 182 20.43 -17.25 -42.97
CA PHE A 182 20.82 -18.46 -43.68
C PHE A 182 19.95 -19.60 -43.14
N PHE A 183 18.98 -20.02 -43.94
CA PHE A 183 18.12 -21.15 -43.61
C PHE A 183 18.82 -22.47 -43.95
N ASP A 184 18.78 -23.44 -43.03
CA ASP A 184 19.28 -24.78 -43.29
C ASP A 184 18.35 -25.57 -44.24
N GLU A 185 18.78 -26.75 -44.69
CA GLU A 185 18.05 -27.55 -45.69
C GLU A 185 16.65 -27.96 -45.20
N ARG A 186 16.47 -28.16 -43.89
CA ARG A 186 15.17 -28.50 -43.28
C ARG A 186 14.23 -27.29 -43.23
N GLN A 187 14.76 -26.12 -42.89
CA GLN A 187 14.02 -24.86 -42.88
C GLN A 187 13.65 -24.41 -44.30
N GLN A 188 14.53 -24.62 -45.29
CA GLN A 188 14.25 -24.34 -46.70
C GLN A 188 13.13 -25.24 -47.24
N ALA A 189 13.16 -26.54 -46.96
CA ALA A 189 12.08 -27.45 -47.32
C ALA A 189 10.74 -27.02 -46.70
N ARG A 190 10.76 -26.61 -45.43
CA ARG A 190 9.56 -26.11 -44.74
C ARG A 190 9.04 -24.78 -45.32
N LEU A 191 9.92 -23.87 -45.71
CA LEU A 191 9.54 -22.62 -46.36
C LEU A 191 8.93 -22.85 -47.76
N LEU A 192 9.37 -23.88 -48.49
CA LEU A 192 8.74 -24.29 -49.76
C LEU A 192 7.35 -24.88 -49.56
N GLU A 193 7.12 -25.65 -48.48
CA GLU A 193 5.80 -26.12 -48.10
C GLU A 193 4.86 -24.95 -47.77
N ILE A 194 5.35 -23.99 -46.97
CA ILE A 194 4.60 -22.78 -46.61
C ILE A 194 4.25 -21.98 -47.88
N ALA A 195 5.20 -21.77 -48.80
CA ALA A 195 4.97 -21.01 -50.04
C ALA A 195 3.85 -21.61 -50.93
N GLY A 196 3.55 -22.91 -50.80
CA GLY A 196 2.49 -23.58 -51.54
C GLY A 196 1.08 -23.39 -50.95
N SER A 197 0.94 -22.76 -49.78
CA SER A 197 -0.30 -22.75 -49.00
C SER A 197 -0.66 -21.35 -48.50
N VAL A 198 -1.77 -20.80 -49.01
CA VAL A 198 -2.30 -19.49 -48.57
C VAL A 198 -2.46 -19.37 -47.04
N PRO A 199 -3.10 -20.32 -46.32
CA PRO A 199 -3.24 -20.21 -44.87
C PRO A 199 -1.91 -20.27 -44.13
N ASP A 200 -0.95 -21.07 -44.59
CA ASP A 200 0.35 -21.17 -43.90
C ASP A 200 1.23 -19.92 -44.15
N ILE A 201 1.09 -19.26 -45.31
CA ILE A 201 1.70 -17.94 -45.57
C ILE A 201 1.07 -16.87 -44.68
N ALA A 202 -0.25 -16.88 -44.51
CA ALA A 202 -0.95 -15.95 -43.63
C ALA A 202 -0.53 -16.16 -42.17
N ASP A 203 -0.48 -17.41 -41.71
CA ASP A 203 0.02 -17.77 -40.37
C ASP A 203 1.46 -17.31 -40.16
N LEU A 204 2.33 -17.46 -41.17
CA LEU A 204 3.71 -16.98 -41.11
C LEU A 204 3.76 -15.45 -41.01
N ALA A 205 2.99 -14.75 -41.85
CA ALA A 205 2.92 -13.29 -41.86
C ALA A 205 2.42 -12.72 -40.53
N ILE A 206 1.39 -13.34 -39.93
CA ILE A 206 0.88 -12.97 -38.61
C ILE A 206 1.95 -13.25 -37.54
N ALA A 207 2.60 -14.41 -37.58
CA ALA A 207 3.60 -14.81 -36.59
C ALA A 207 4.85 -13.91 -36.61
N VAL A 208 5.31 -13.47 -37.78
CA VAL A 208 6.48 -12.56 -37.88
C VAL A 208 6.12 -11.10 -37.61
N ALA A 209 4.84 -10.70 -37.77
CA ALA A 209 4.34 -9.40 -37.37
C ALA A 209 4.14 -9.29 -35.85
N ALA A 210 3.66 -10.36 -35.20
CA ALA A 210 3.35 -10.40 -33.77
C ALA A 210 4.46 -9.86 -32.82
N PRO A 211 5.77 -10.10 -33.03
CA PRO A 211 6.81 -9.61 -32.11
C PRO A 211 7.15 -8.12 -32.25
N LYS A 212 6.66 -7.41 -33.26
CA LYS A 212 6.98 -5.97 -33.47
C LYS A 212 5.84 -5.07 -32.99
N CYS A 213 5.46 -5.21 -31.72
CA CYS A 213 4.57 -4.26 -31.05
C CYS A 213 5.38 -3.31 -30.18
N THR A 214 4.84 -2.12 -29.91
CA THR A 214 5.42 -1.22 -28.91
C THR A 214 5.30 -1.87 -27.53
N LEU A 215 6.04 -1.35 -26.55
CA LEU A 215 5.88 -1.73 -25.15
C LEU A 215 4.43 -1.53 -24.64
N GLY A 216 3.63 -0.75 -25.36
CA GLY A 216 2.19 -0.51 -25.19
C GLY A 216 1.27 -1.48 -25.94
N GLY A 217 1.78 -2.58 -26.51
CA GLY A 217 0.99 -3.59 -27.23
C GLY A 217 0.39 -3.11 -28.56
N SER A 218 0.40 -1.81 -28.80
CA SER A 218 0.04 -1.21 -30.08
C SER A 218 0.99 -1.73 -31.16
N PRO A 219 0.46 -2.19 -32.30
CA PRO A 219 1.29 -2.68 -33.39
C PRO A 219 2.29 -1.58 -33.80
N MET A 220 3.60 -1.89 -33.90
CA MET A 220 4.53 -1.01 -34.61
C MET A 220 4.33 -1.26 -36.10
N ILE A 221 3.21 -0.77 -36.63
CA ILE A 221 2.68 -1.14 -37.95
C ILE A 221 3.77 -0.97 -39.04
N THR A 222 4.63 0.05 -38.94
CA THR A 222 5.78 0.29 -39.83
C THR A 222 6.80 -0.85 -39.81
N LEU A 223 7.20 -1.30 -38.61
CA LEU A 223 8.19 -2.34 -38.41
C LEU A 223 7.61 -3.74 -38.67
N GLN A 224 6.34 -3.96 -38.32
CA GLN A 224 5.58 -5.16 -38.67
C GLN A 224 5.49 -5.32 -40.19
N ALA A 225 5.08 -4.26 -40.89
CA ALA A 225 5.00 -4.25 -42.35
C ALA A 225 6.36 -4.57 -43.00
N ALA A 226 7.44 -3.97 -42.50
CA ALA A 226 8.79 -4.25 -42.99
C ALA A 226 9.21 -5.71 -42.75
N THR A 227 8.82 -6.30 -41.61
CA THR A 227 9.15 -7.69 -41.25
C THR A 227 8.34 -8.70 -42.07
N VAL A 228 7.06 -8.41 -42.32
CA VAL A 228 6.21 -9.22 -43.21
C VAL A 228 6.74 -9.17 -44.65
N LEU A 229 7.12 -8.00 -45.14
CA LEU A 229 7.75 -7.86 -46.45
C LEU A 229 9.08 -8.63 -46.52
N ALA A 230 9.88 -8.64 -45.44
CA ALA A 230 11.08 -9.47 -45.37
C ALA A 230 10.76 -10.97 -45.45
N ALA A 231 9.70 -11.44 -44.77
CA ALA A 231 9.24 -12.83 -44.85
C ALA A 231 8.83 -13.20 -46.29
N PHE A 232 8.08 -12.32 -46.96
CA PHE A 232 7.69 -12.52 -48.36
C PHE A 232 8.90 -12.54 -49.30
N ARG A 233 9.91 -11.69 -49.06
CA ARG A 233 11.20 -11.73 -49.79
C ARG A 233 11.94 -13.03 -49.60
N HIS A 234 11.95 -13.59 -48.39
CA HIS A 234 12.59 -14.88 -48.14
C HIS A 234 11.86 -16.02 -48.85
N LEU A 235 10.52 -16.04 -48.85
CA LEU A 235 9.73 -17.02 -49.60
C LEU A 235 10.00 -16.93 -51.11
N THR A 236 9.95 -15.73 -51.70
CA THR A 236 10.20 -15.55 -53.14
C THR A 236 11.66 -15.81 -53.50
N SER A 237 12.62 -15.49 -52.65
CA SER A 237 14.04 -15.80 -52.89
C SER A 237 14.30 -17.31 -52.89
N ILE A 238 13.68 -18.07 -51.98
CA ILE A 238 13.85 -19.53 -51.91
C ILE A 238 13.20 -20.20 -53.11
N VAL A 239 11.96 -19.81 -53.44
CA VAL A 239 11.25 -20.33 -54.61
C VAL A 239 11.99 -19.98 -55.91
N GLY A 240 12.57 -18.79 -56.02
CA GLY A 240 13.34 -18.38 -57.18
C GLY A 240 14.60 -19.21 -57.43
N VAL A 241 15.20 -19.77 -56.37
CA VAL A 241 16.39 -20.63 -56.45
C VAL A 241 16.04 -22.10 -56.61
N MET A 242 15.02 -22.59 -55.87
CA MET A 242 14.73 -24.02 -55.75
C MET A 242 13.60 -24.51 -56.67
N ALA A 243 12.67 -23.65 -57.06
CA ALA A 243 11.50 -24.00 -57.89
C ALA A 243 11.00 -22.79 -58.71
N PRO A 244 11.80 -22.26 -59.66
CA PRO A 244 11.51 -21.01 -60.37
C PRO A 244 10.20 -21.05 -61.15
N ASP A 245 9.81 -22.22 -61.67
CA ASP A 245 8.57 -22.43 -62.42
C ASP A 245 7.30 -22.18 -61.57
N ARG A 246 7.41 -22.24 -60.24
CA ARG A 246 6.30 -22.01 -59.29
C ARG A 246 6.16 -20.55 -58.86
N MET A 247 7.01 -19.64 -59.33
CA MET A 247 6.98 -18.23 -58.93
C MET A 247 5.62 -17.54 -59.18
N PRO A 248 4.93 -17.74 -60.33
CA PRO A 248 3.63 -17.10 -60.55
C PRO A 248 2.55 -17.58 -59.57
N GLU A 249 2.56 -18.87 -59.22
CA GLU A 249 1.66 -19.49 -58.24
C GLU A 249 1.90 -18.89 -56.84
N VAL A 250 3.17 -18.79 -56.44
CA VAL A 250 3.56 -18.26 -55.13
C VAL A 250 3.22 -16.78 -55.01
N MET A 251 3.41 -15.97 -56.06
CA MET A 251 3.01 -14.56 -56.05
C MET A 251 1.50 -14.39 -55.88
N ASN A 252 0.68 -15.27 -56.49
CA ASN A 252 -0.76 -15.27 -56.29
C ASN A 252 -1.14 -15.69 -54.86
N ASN A 253 -0.46 -16.71 -54.31
CA ASN A 253 -0.67 -17.15 -52.93
C ASN A 253 -0.28 -16.07 -51.91
N LEU A 254 0.81 -15.33 -52.15
CA LEU A 254 1.24 -14.20 -51.32
C LEU A 254 0.21 -13.07 -51.34
N ALA A 255 -0.35 -12.74 -52.52
CA ALA A 255 -1.42 -11.77 -52.63
C ALA A 255 -2.69 -12.22 -51.88
N ALA A 256 -3.09 -13.48 -52.05
CA ALA A 256 -4.23 -14.06 -51.33
C ALA A 256 -4.04 -14.08 -49.81
N ALA A 257 -2.82 -14.33 -49.33
CA ALA A 257 -2.49 -14.33 -47.90
C ALA A 257 -2.42 -12.91 -47.34
N ALA A 258 -1.89 -11.95 -48.10
CA ALA A 258 -1.85 -10.54 -47.70
C ALA A 258 -3.25 -9.97 -47.44
N ILE A 259 -4.26 -10.45 -48.17
CA ILE A 259 -5.67 -10.08 -47.98
C ILE A 259 -6.20 -10.44 -46.58
N GLN A 260 -5.63 -11.44 -45.93
CA GLN A 260 -6.05 -11.89 -44.60
C GLN A 260 -5.44 -11.08 -43.46
N LEU A 261 -4.52 -10.14 -43.77
CA LEU A 261 -3.86 -9.28 -42.80
C LEU A 261 -4.72 -8.06 -42.45
N ASP A 262 -4.41 -7.43 -41.31
CA ASP A 262 -5.04 -6.17 -40.89
C ASP A 262 -4.87 -5.07 -41.94
N ALA A 263 -5.92 -4.28 -42.15
CA ALA A 263 -5.96 -3.25 -43.18
C ALA A 263 -4.87 -2.17 -42.98
N HIS A 264 -4.52 -1.81 -41.74
CA HIS A 264 -3.46 -0.83 -41.49
C HIS A 264 -2.09 -1.40 -41.78
N LEU A 265 -1.86 -2.66 -41.41
CA LEU A 265 -0.62 -3.37 -41.70
C LEU A 265 -0.41 -3.46 -43.22
N MET A 266 -1.46 -3.80 -43.97
CA MET A 266 -1.40 -3.88 -45.42
C MET A 266 -1.14 -2.49 -46.05
N MET A 267 -1.82 -1.44 -45.58
CA MET A 267 -1.60 -0.07 -46.05
C MET A 267 -0.17 0.42 -45.77
N GLN A 268 0.44 -0.04 -44.69
CA GLN A 268 1.82 0.28 -44.35
C GLN A 268 2.84 -0.51 -45.18
N MET A 269 2.53 -1.75 -45.55
CA MET A 269 3.33 -2.54 -46.49
C MET A 269 3.37 -1.89 -47.88
N MET A 270 2.26 -1.30 -48.33
CA MET A 270 2.19 -0.59 -49.63
C MET A 270 3.00 0.71 -49.65
N GLN A 271 3.40 1.24 -48.49
CA GLN A 271 4.21 2.47 -48.37
C GLN A 271 5.71 2.20 -48.34
N ALA A 272 6.15 0.95 -48.27
CA ALA A 272 7.56 0.62 -48.18
C ALA A 272 8.27 0.91 -49.50
N GLU A 273 9.34 1.70 -49.47
CA GLU A 273 10.18 1.95 -50.65
C GLU A 273 10.85 0.64 -51.10
N GLU A 274 10.64 0.26 -52.36
CA GLU A 274 11.29 -0.90 -52.94
C GLU A 274 12.70 -0.55 -53.41
N ASN A 275 13.68 -1.35 -52.98
CA ASN A 275 15.05 -1.22 -53.44
C ASN A 275 15.20 -1.93 -54.80
N PRO A 276 15.51 -1.22 -55.91
CA PRO A 276 15.55 -1.80 -57.26
C PRO A 276 16.62 -2.88 -57.45
N ALA A 277 17.56 -3.03 -56.50
CA ALA A 277 18.59 -4.07 -56.50
C ALA A 277 18.12 -5.45 -55.98
N ALA A 278 16.89 -5.59 -55.45
CA ALA A 278 16.43 -6.79 -54.73
C ALA A 278 15.69 -7.86 -55.58
N GLY A 279 15.68 -7.75 -56.90
CA GLY A 279 15.27 -8.83 -57.82
C GLY A 279 13.76 -9.01 -58.05
N VAL A 280 12.91 -9.00 -57.01
CA VAL A 280 11.45 -9.18 -57.15
C VAL A 280 10.70 -8.00 -56.51
N ALA A 281 9.88 -7.29 -57.30
CA ALA A 281 9.03 -6.18 -56.88
C ALA A 281 7.73 -6.71 -56.22
N ILE A 282 7.77 -6.93 -54.91
CA ILE A 282 6.70 -7.54 -54.13
C ILE A 282 5.52 -6.57 -53.96
N VAL A 283 5.76 -5.29 -53.70
CA VAL A 283 4.72 -4.28 -53.53
C VAL A 283 3.95 -4.08 -54.84
N GLN A 284 4.67 -4.01 -55.98
CA GLN A 284 4.02 -3.94 -57.29
C GLN A 284 3.26 -5.23 -57.64
N GLY A 285 3.81 -6.40 -57.29
CA GLY A 285 3.14 -7.70 -57.49
C GLY A 285 1.87 -7.84 -56.66
N LEU A 286 1.86 -7.36 -55.41
CA LEU A 286 0.70 -7.33 -54.53
C LEU A 286 -0.36 -6.34 -55.06
N ALA A 287 0.04 -5.14 -55.48
CA ALA A 287 -0.86 -4.12 -56.01
C ALA A 287 -1.55 -4.55 -57.33
N GLY A 288 -0.85 -5.30 -58.18
CA GLY A 288 -1.40 -5.85 -59.42
C GLY A 288 -2.45 -6.96 -59.20
N ALA A 289 -2.47 -7.58 -58.02
CA ALA A 289 -3.38 -8.68 -57.68
C ALA A 289 -4.69 -8.22 -57.00
N PHE A 290 -4.79 -6.94 -56.60
CA PHE A 290 -6.01 -6.41 -55.97
C PHE A 290 -7.04 -5.96 -57.00
N ASP A 291 -8.31 -6.35 -56.79
CA ASP A 291 -9.45 -5.88 -57.56
C ASP A 291 -9.98 -4.53 -57.05
N ASP A 292 -10.80 -3.85 -57.86
CA ASP A 292 -11.31 -2.51 -57.54
C ASP A 292 -12.19 -2.51 -56.27
N ALA A 293 -12.87 -3.63 -55.97
CA ALA A 293 -13.72 -3.77 -54.78
C ALA A 293 -12.88 -3.79 -53.49
N LYS A 294 -11.73 -4.47 -53.52
CA LYS A 294 -10.87 -4.58 -52.34
C LYS A 294 -10.14 -3.29 -52.03
N VAL A 295 -9.69 -2.58 -53.07
CA VAL A 295 -9.08 -1.25 -52.90
C VAL A 295 -10.09 -0.29 -52.29
N ALA A 296 -11.36 -0.35 -52.72
CA ALA A 296 -12.43 0.46 -52.13
C ALA A 296 -12.69 0.11 -50.66
N GLN A 297 -12.66 -1.18 -50.30
CA GLN A 297 -12.84 -1.63 -48.91
C GLN A 297 -11.71 -1.13 -47.99
N LEU A 298 -10.46 -1.20 -48.44
CA LEU A 298 -9.30 -0.70 -47.68
C LEU A 298 -9.38 0.82 -47.48
N LEU A 299 -9.73 1.56 -48.54
CA LEU A 299 -9.91 3.01 -48.49
C LEU A 299 -11.06 3.38 -47.53
N ALA A 300 -12.18 2.67 -47.59
CA ALA A 300 -13.34 2.89 -46.71
C ALA A 300 -12.99 2.62 -45.24
N THR A 301 -12.26 1.54 -44.97
CA THR A 301 -11.83 1.18 -43.60
C THR A 301 -10.91 2.25 -43.03
N ALA A 302 -9.90 2.68 -43.79
CA ALA A 302 -8.99 3.74 -43.36
C ALA A 302 -9.72 5.07 -43.09
N LEU A 303 -10.67 5.45 -43.97
CA LEU A 303 -11.43 6.69 -43.82
C LEU A 303 -12.44 6.65 -42.65
N ALA A 304 -13.02 5.48 -42.36
CA ALA A 304 -13.97 5.31 -41.26
C ALA A 304 -13.31 5.40 -39.87
N LEU A 305 -12.05 4.98 -39.76
CA LEU A 305 -11.27 5.01 -38.51
C LEU A 305 -10.68 6.39 -38.22
N ASP A 306 -10.07 7.04 -39.22
CA ASP A 306 -9.37 8.32 -39.01
C ASP A 306 -10.30 9.54 -39.15
N GLY A 307 -11.48 9.37 -39.77
CA GLY A 307 -12.50 10.41 -39.95
C GLY A 307 -12.09 11.58 -40.85
N LYS A 308 -10.87 11.58 -41.42
CA LYS A 308 -10.30 12.61 -42.29
C LYS A 308 -9.40 11.98 -43.36
N ALA A 309 -9.42 12.52 -44.58
CA ALA A 309 -8.40 12.19 -45.57
C ALA A 309 -7.08 12.88 -45.17
N SER A 310 -5.98 12.11 -45.18
CA SER A 310 -4.62 12.62 -44.96
C SER A 310 -3.85 12.63 -46.28
N ASP A 311 -2.85 13.51 -46.40
CA ASP A 311 -1.96 13.59 -47.58
C ASP A 311 -1.29 12.25 -47.87
N ARG A 312 -1.07 11.47 -46.82
CA ARG A 312 -0.51 10.11 -46.87
C ARG A 312 -1.42 9.10 -47.56
N LEU A 313 -2.74 9.18 -47.34
CA LEU A 313 -3.72 8.31 -48.01
C LEU A 313 -3.80 8.60 -49.52
N ALA A 314 -3.63 9.86 -49.92
CA ALA A 314 -3.60 10.26 -51.33
C ALA A 314 -2.42 9.61 -52.08
N THR A 315 -1.22 9.57 -51.47
CA THR A 315 -0.04 8.92 -52.08
C THR A 315 -0.23 7.42 -52.29
N ILE A 316 -0.83 6.73 -51.30
CA ILE A 316 -1.07 5.27 -51.37
C ILE A 316 -2.12 4.95 -52.43
N PHE A 317 -3.20 5.73 -52.47
CA PHE A 317 -4.26 5.59 -53.46
C PHE A 317 -3.72 5.74 -54.89
N ASN A 318 -2.85 6.72 -55.11
CA ASN A 318 -2.18 6.94 -56.41
C ASN A 318 -1.24 5.79 -56.81
N THR A 319 -0.72 5.02 -55.84
CA THR A 319 0.16 3.87 -56.10
C THR A 319 -0.62 2.62 -56.50
N ILE A 320 -1.78 2.39 -55.87
CA ILE A 320 -2.61 1.18 -56.09
C ILE A 320 -3.56 1.37 -57.30
N ALA A 321 -4.04 2.60 -57.52
CA ALA A 321 -4.86 2.98 -58.67
C ALA A 321 -4.17 4.11 -59.45
N PRO A 322 -3.17 3.80 -60.29
CA PRO A 322 -2.42 4.84 -61.01
C PRO A 322 -3.23 5.53 -62.12
N ASP A 323 -4.24 4.86 -62.66
CA ASP A 323 -5.08 5.35 -63.76
C ASP A 323 -6.33 6.10 -63.25
N GLU A 324 -6.65 7.24 -63.89
CA GLU A 324 -7.76 8.12 -63.49
C GLU A 324 -9.14 7.45 -63.58
N ASP A 325 -9.38 6.58 -64.58
CA ASP A 325 -10.66 5.87 -64.69
C ASP A 325 -10.80 4.84 -63.55
N ARG A 326 -9.70 4.20 -63.16
CA ARG A 326 -9.66 3.29 -62.01
C ARG A 326 -9.91 4.04 -60.70
N LYS A 327 -9.30 5.22 -60.52
CA LYS A 327 -9.51 6.05 -59.32
C LYS A 327 -10.98 6.43 -59.14
N GLN A 328 -11.65 6.87 -60.20
CA GLN A 328 -13.06 7.23 -60.13
C GLN A 328 -13.97 6.04 -59.79
N ARG A 329 -13.70 4.85 -60.34
CA ARG A 329 -14.45 3.63 -60.01
C ARG A 329 -14.30 3.26 -58.54
N VAL A 330 -13.06 3.24 -58.04
CA VAL A 330 -12.76 2.88 -56.65
C VAL A 330 -13.37 3.89 -55.67
N LEU A 331 -13.31 5.20 -55.95
CA LEU A 331 -13.94 6.23 -55.11
C LEU A 331 -15.46 6.08 -55.08
N LYS A 332 -16.10 5.78 -56.21
CA LYS A 332 -17.55 5.52 -56.26
C LYS A 332 -17.95 4.32 -55.41
N MET A 333 -17.18 3.23 -55.47
CA MET A 333 -17.40 2.02 -54.65
C MET A 333 -17.17 2.31 -53.16
N THR A 334 -16.11 3.04 -52.83
CA THR A 334 -15.79 3.46 -51.45
C THR A 334 -16.93 4.30 -50.85
N ARG A 335 -17.47 5.24 -51.63
CA ARG A 335 -18.60 6.07 -51.20
C ARG A 335 -19.84 5.24 -50.90
N SER A 336 -20.12 4.23 -51.71
CA SER A 336 -21.23 3.30 -51.49
C SER A 336 -21.05 2.49 -50.20
N MET A 337 -19.83 2.04 -49.91
CA MET A 337 -19.53 1.31 -48.68
C MET A 337 -19.64 2.20 -47.43
N LEU A 338 -19.14 3.43 -47.51
CA LEU A 338 -19.17 4.36 -46.36
C LEU A 338 -20.58 4.85 -46.04
N THR A 339 -21.46 4.98 -47.04
CA THR A 339 -22.87 5.38 -46.81
C THR A 339 -23.66 4.33 -46.01
N GLU A 340 -23.23 3.07 -46.01
CA GLU A 340 -23.83 1.99 -45.22
C GLU A 340 -23.32 1.95 -43.76
N THR A 341 -22.19 2.61 -43.47
CA THR A 341 -21.60 2.68 -42.11
C THR A 341 -22.20 3.81 -41.27
N ASP A 342 -22.02 3.78 -39.94
CA ASP A 342 -22.52 4.84 -39.05
C ASP A 342 -21.89 6.21 -39.34
N PHE A 343 -20.67 6.24 -39.89
CA PHE A 343 -20.01 7.44 -40.42
C PHE A 343 -20.74 8.05 -41.63
N GLY A 344 -21.38 7.23 -42.46
CA GLY A 344 -22.18 7.68 -43.60
C GLY A 344 -23.52 8.31 -43.23
N LYS A 345 -24.05 7.99 -42.04
CA LYS A 345 -25.35 8.48 -41.53
C LYS A 345 -25.25 9.85 -40.87
N THR A 346 -24.04 10.35 -40.64
CA THR A 346 -23.81 11.68 -40.06
C THR A 346 -24.14 12.79 -41.06
N GLY A 347 -24.86 13.83 -40.61
CA GLY A 347 -25.28 14.97 -41.46
C GLY A 347 -24.13 15.80 -42.06
N GLN A 348 -22.88 15.55 -41.66
CA GLN A 348 -21.67 16.19 -42.18
C GLN A 348 -20.94 15.37 -43.25
N PHE A 349 -21.37 14.13 -43.53
CA PHE A 349 -20.69 13.20 -44.45
C PHE A 349 -20.50 13.79 -45.85
N GLN A 350 -21.51 14.45 -46.41
CA GLN A 350 -21.44 15.00 -47.76
C GLN A 350 -20.39 16.12 -47.89
N VAL A 351 -20.21 16.93 -46.85
CA VAL A 351 -19.24 18.04 -46.81
C VAL A 351 -17.84 17.48 -46.65
N LEU A 352 -17.65 16.53 -45.73
CA LEU A 352 -16.37 15.87 -45.51
C LEU A 352 -15.94 15.07 -46.74
N TRP A 353 -16.85 14.32 -47.36
CA TRP A 353 -16.58 13.54 -48.57
C TRP A 353 -16.12 14.42 -49.74
N THR A 354 -16.76 15.56 -49.98
CA THR A 354 -16.38 16.46 -51.08
C THR A 354 -14.98 17.04 -50.87
N SER A 355 -14.63 17.40 -49.63
CA SER A 355 -13.27 17.83 -49.28
C SER A 355 -12.24 16.70 -49.38
N MET A 356 -12.60 15.47 -48.99
CA MET A 356 -11.74 14.28 -49.07
C MET A 356 -11.47 13.85 -50.51
N GLU A 357 -12.51 13.80 -51.36
CA GLU A 357 -12.41 13.50 -52.79
C GLU A 357 -11.49 14.52 -53.46
N THR A 358 -11.62 15.80 -53.09
CA THR A 358 -10.71 16.84 -53.57
C THR A 358 -9.27 16.58 -53.10
N LEU A 359 -9.02 16.29 -51.82
CA LEU A 359 -7.67 16.07 -51.30
C LEU A 359 -6.98 14.84 -51.91
N LEU A 360 -7.69 13.71 -52.00
CA LEU A 360 -7.19 12.46 -52.59
C LEU A 360 -6.87 12.59 -54.09
N VAL A 361 -7.47 13.58 -54.75
CA VAL A 361 -7.25 13.89 -56.17
C VAL A 361 -6.30 15.10 -56.38
N SER A 362 -6.05 15.98 -55.39
CA SER A 362 -5.44 17.31 -55.63
C SER A 362 -4.25 17.81 -54.79
N TYR A 363 -3.80 17.17 -53.71
CA TYR A 363 -2.76 17.81 -52.85
C TYR A 363 -1.31 17.65 -53.35
N ASN A 364 -0.62 18.79 -53.57
CA ASN A 364 0.81 18.91 -53.89
C ASN A 364 1.40 20.15 -53.20
N ASP A 365 2.24 19.94 -52.18
CA ASP A 365 2.67 20.95 -51.19
C ASP A 365 3.78 21.92 -51.61
N LYS A 366 4.32 21.74 -52.81
CA LYS A 366 5.39 22.58 -53.36
C LYS A 366 5.14 24.11 -53.33
N PRO A 367 3.91 24.65 -53.31
CA PRO A 367 3.69 26.09 -53.29
C PRO A 367 3.75 26.77 -51.92
N PHE A 368 3.58 26.04 -50.80
CA PHE A 368 3.23 26.67 -49.50
C PHE A 368 4.30 26.54 -48.41
N VAL A 369 5.29 25.67 -48.59
CA VAL A 369 6.43 25.53 -47.67
C VAL A 369 7.71 25.84 -48.43
N SER A 370 8.46 26.86 -47.99
CA SER A 370 9.75 27.16 -48.59
C SER A 370 10.78 26.09 -48.21
N ASP A 371 11.66 25.75 -49.15
CA ASP A 371 12.72 24.76 -48.93
C ASP A 371 13.58 25.11 -47.70
N GLY A 372 13.80 26.40 -47.44
CA GLY A 372 14.55 26.88 -46.26
C GLY A 372 13.86 26.60 -44.93
N TYR A 373 12.53 26.73 -44.85
CA TYR A 373 11.79 26.45 -43.61
C TYR A 373 11.74 24.95 -43.31
N LYS A 374 11.58 24.13 -44.35
CA LYS A 374 11.62 22.66 -44.24
C LYS A 374 12.98 22.17 -43.74
N THR A 375 14.06 22.70 -44.33
CA THR A 375 15.43 22.39 -43.92
C THR A 375 15.72 22.80 -42.46
N ALA A 376 15.12 23.89 -41.98
CA ALA A 376 15.27 24.34 -40.59
C ALA A 376 14.55 23.42 -39.58
N LEU A 377 13.37 22.91 -39.93
CA LEU A 377 12.62 21.91 -39.15
C LEU A 377 13.38 20.59 -39.07
N ASP A 378 13.90 20.12 -40.20
CA ASP A 378 14.72 18.91 -40.26
C ASP A 378 16.03 19.07 -39.46
N GLY A 379 16.59 20.29 -39.45
CA GLY A 379 17.77 20.66 -38.66
C GLY A 379 17.54 20.81 -37.14
N LEU A 380 16.30 20.89 -36.67
CA LEU A 380 15.97 20.86 -35.24
C LEU A 380 16.00 19.42 -34.69
N GLY A 381 15.46 18.46 -35.44
CA GLY A 381 15.58 17.04 -35.11
C GLY A 381 17.04 16.58 -35.03
N GLY A 382 17.87 17.02 -35.99
CA GLY A 382 19.31 16.72 -35.98
C GLY A 382 20.09 17.38 -34.84
N ARG A 383 19.59 18.46 -34.21
CA ARG A 383 20.22 19.07 -33.03
C ARG A 383 19.92 18.31 -31.74
N ALA A 384 18.71 17.79 -31.60
CA ALA A 384 18.34 16.91 -30.49
C ALA A 384 19.20 15.63 -30.51
N ASP A 385 19.37 15.00 -31.69
CA ASP A 385 20.25 13.83 -31.85
C ASP A 385 21.72 14.15 -31.56
N ARG A 386 22.21 15.35 -31.92
CA ARG A 386 23.57 15.78 -31.58
C ARG A 386 23.76 16.01 -30.09
N MET A 387 22.78 16.59 -29.38
CA MET A 387 22.84 16.74 -27.93
C MET A 387 22.82 15.38 -27.22
N ALA A 388 22.09 14.40 -27.75
CA ALA A 388 22.06 13.03 -27.23
C ALA A 388 23.38 12.25 -27.49
N THR A 389 24.11 12.57 -28.57
CA THR A 389 25.32 11.84 -28.99
C THR A 389 26.63 12.49 -28.52
N VAL A 390 26.67 13.81 -28.29
CA VAL A 390 27.91 14.55 -27.98
C VAL A 390 28.17 14.70 -26.48
N GLY A 391 27.18 14.50 -25.60
CA GLY A 391 27.39 14.47 -24.14
C GLY A 391 27.78 15.81 -23.49
N GLU A 392 27.88 16.90 -24.24
CA GLU A 392 28.10 18.25 -23.71
C GLU A 392 26.77 18.86 -23.22
N LEU A 393 26.28 18.35 -22.08
CA LEU A 393 25.30 19.05 -21.28
C LEU A 393 25.99 20.26 -20.59
N PRO A 394 25.30 21.41 -20.45
CA PRO A 394 25.79 22.50 -19.61
C PRO A 394 26.18 21.97 -18.22
N PRO A 395 27.25 22.49 -17.58
CA PRO A 395 27.65 22.04 -16.24
C PRO A 395 26.53 22.22 -15.21
N GLU A 396 25.61 23.17 -15.44
CA GLU A 396 24.43 23.42 -14.61
C GLU A 396 23.25 22.48 -14.89
N ALA A 397 23.33 21.61 -15.91
CA ALA A 397 22.22 20.73 -16.29
C ALA A 397 21.83 19.76 -15.17
N GLY A 398 22.81 19.30 -14.38
CA GLY A 398 22.55 18.50 -13.18
C GLY A 398 21.74 19.27 -12.15
N GLU A 399 22.10 20.54 -11.90
CA GLU A 399 21.37 21.42 -10.98
C GLU A 399 19.95 21.70 -11.48
N TRP A 400 19.77 21.94 -12.78
CA TRP A 400 18.45 22.16 -13.37
C TRP A 400 17.57 20.90 -13.29
N LEU A 401 18.13 19.73 -13.58
CA LEU A 401 17.41 18.47 -13.43
C LEU A 401 17.02 18.22 -11.98
N THR A 402 17.89 18.51 -11.01
CA THR A 402 17.52 18.43 -9.59
C THR A 402 16.44 19.45 -9.22
N SER A 403 16.48 20.68 -9.77
CA SER A 403 15.46 21.72 -9.52
C SER A 403 14.07 21.35 -10.07
N LEU A 404 14.03 20.55 -11.14
CA LEU A 404 12.81 20.05 -11.77
C LEU A 404 12.41 18.65 -11.25
N GLY A 405 13.22 18.06 -10.37
CA GLY A 405 12.93 16.78 -9.72
C GLY A 405 11.68 16.85 -8.86
N GLN A 406 10.94 15.74 -8.78
CA GLN A 406 9.64 15.69 -8.09
C GLN A 406 9.69 16.15 -6.63
N GLU A 407 10.79 15.89 -5.92
CA GLU A 407 10.99 16.33 -4.53
C GLU A 407 11.07 17.86 -4.42
N ASN A 408 11.84 18.51 -5.29
CA ASN A 408 11.92 19.97 -5.33
C ASN A 408 10.61 20.60 -5.79
N VAL A 409 9.93 20.01 -6.79
CA VAL A 409 8.60 20.48 -7.23
C VAL A 409 7.58 20.39 -6.08
N ARG A 410 7.62 19.30 -5.29
CA ARG A 410 6.77 19.13 -4.12
C ARG A 410 7.10 20.14 -3.02
N SER A 411 8.38 20.33 -2.69
CA SER A 411 8.83 21.32 -1.70
C SER A 411 8.44 22.75 -2.12
N LEU A 412 8.58 23.09 -3.40
CA LEU A 412 8.12 24.36 -3.95
C LEU A 412 6.60 24.50 -3.90
N SER A 413 5.84 23.43 -4.11
CA SER A 413 4.38 23.41 -4.01
C SER A 413 3.91 23.62 -2.56
N VAL A 414 4.55 22.93 -1.60
CA VAL A 414 4.35 23.13 -0.16
C VAL A 414 4.62 24.59 0.21
N ARG A 415 5.76 25.13 -0.22
CA ARG A 415 6.13 26.52 0.04
C ARG A 415 5.16 27.51 -0.57
N MET A 416 4.73 27.29 -1.81
CA MET A 416 3.75 28.13 -2.50
C MET A 416 2.43 28.18 -1.73
N LEU A 417 1.89 27.03 -1.29
CA LEU A 417 0.64 27.00 -0.53
C LEU A 417 0.76 27.71 0.82
N ILE A 418 1.89 27.53 1.51
CA ILE A 418 2.18 28.24 2.76
C ILE A 418 2.26 29.75 2.53
N ASP A 419 2.93 30.19 1.47
CA ASP A 419 3.04 31.61 1.11
C ASP A 419 1.67 32.18 0.72
N LEU A 420 0.86 31.44 -0.04
CA LEU A 420 -0.51 31.83 -0.38
C LEU A 420 -1.37 31.99 0.88
N LEU A 421 -1.40 31.02 1.79
CA LEU A 421 -2.13 31.12 3.05
C LEU A 421 -1.64 32.30 3.91
N THR A 422 -0.33 32.54 3.91
CA THR A 422 0.29 33.62 4.70
C THR A 422 -0.15 34.99 4.18
N LEU A 423 -0.15 35.18 2.85
CA LEU A 423 -0.47 36.44 2.18
C LEU A 423 -1.98 36.67 1.99
N GLU A 424 -2.81 35.64 2.19
CA GLU A 424 -4.25 35.72 1.96
C GLU A 424 -4.96 36.72 2.89
N LYS A 425 -5.85 37.51 2.28
CA LYS A 425 -6.64 38.59 2.91
C LYS A 425 -8.14 38.32 2.86
N ASP A 426 -8.59 37.38 2.04
CA ASP A 426 -9.99 36.96 1.95
C ASP A 426 -10.27 35.74 2.84
N ALA A 427 -11.32 35.82 3.66
CA ALA A 427 -11.65 34.76 4.61
C ALA A 427 -12.11 33.47 3.94
N LYS A 428 -12.85 33.56 2.83
CA LYS A 428 -13.35 32.38 2.13
C LYS A 428 -12.20 31.65 1.44
N ARG A 429 -11.31 32.38 0.77
CA ARG A 429 -10.11 31.79 0.16
C ARG A 429 -9.15 31.21 1.19
N ALA A 430 -8.99 31.86 2.34
CA ALA A 430 -8.19 31.30 3.43
C ALA A 430 -8.77 29.96 3.94
N ALA A 431 -10.10 29.82 3.95
CA ALA A 431 -10.77 28.56 4.27
C ALA A 431 -10.49 27.46 3.23
N GLU A 432 -10.61 27.80 1.94
CA GLU A 432 -10.32 26.89 0.82
C GLU A 432 -8.85 26.43 0.88
N LEU A 433 -7.90 27.37 1.05
CA LEU A 433 -6.48 27.07 1.19
C LEU A 433 -6.17 26.18 2.41
N ALA A 434 -6.82 26.42 3.56
CA ALA A 434 -6.63 25.59 4.74
C ALA A 434 -7.11 24.15 4.50
N GLN A 435 -8.20 23.96 3.75
CA GLN A 435 -8.70 22.65 3.36
C GLN A 435 -7.78 21.96 2.36
N ASP A 436 -7.29 22.68 1.35
CA ASP A 436 -6.33 22.16 0.37
C ASP A 436 -5.03 21.74 1.03
N MET A 437 -4.53 22.53 1.98
CA MET A 437 -3.36 22.17 2.78
C MET A 437 -3.61 20.95 3.66
N ALA A 438 -4.81 20.74 4.19
CA ALA A 438 -5.13 19.51 4.91
C ALA A 438 -5.12 18.29 3.99
N MET A 439 -5.76 18.36 2.82
CA MET A 439 -5.71 17.28 1.84
C MET A 439 -4.28 16.95 1.43
N LEU A 440 -3.43 17.97 1.24
CA LEU A 440 -2.01 17.78 0.97
C LEU A 440 -1.29 17.07 2.12
N VAL A 441 -1.59 17.39 3.39
CA VAL A 441 -1.01 16.66 4.54
C VAL A 441 -1.41 15.19 4.49
N GLU A 442 -2.66 14.87 4.18
CA GLU A 442 -3.12 13.47 4.06
C GLU A 442 -2.32 12.72 2.98
N ASP A 443 -2.15 13.32 1.79
CA ASP A 443 -1.35 12.74 0.71
C ASP A 443 0.13 12.57 1.11
N LEU A 444 0.72 13.56 1.76
CA LEU A 444 2.12 13.52 2.22
C LEU A 444 2.33 12.44 3.30
N LEU A 445 1.38 12.25 4.20
CA LEU A 445 1.41 11.18 5.20
C LEU A 445 1.33 9.79 4.55
N MET A 446 0.39 9.61 3.62
CA MET A 446 0.18 8.33 2.93
C MET A 446 1.35 7.94 2.03
N SER A 447 2.04 8.94 1.50
CA SER A 447 3.22 8.76 0.66
C SER A 447 4.50 8.61 1.51
N GLY A 448 4.47 8.99 2.79
CA GLY A 448 5.60 8.83 3.71
C GLY A 448 6.62 9.98 3.64
N ALA A 449 6.20 11.13 3.10
CA ALA A 449 6.94 12.39 3.13
C ALA A 449 6.65 13.16 4.42
N TYR A 450 7.07 12.60 5.55
CA TYR A 450 6.69 13.09 6.88
C TYR A 450 7.24 14.49 7.21
N ASP A 451 8.41 14.87 6.69
CA ASP A 451 8.99 16.21 6.89
C ASP A 451 8.20 17.32 6.18
N ASP A 452 7.74 17.05 4.95
CA ASP A 452 6.86 17.96 4.22
C ASP A 452 5.48 18.03 4.89
N ALA A 453 4.94 16.88 5.35
CA ALA A 453 3.70 16.84 6.11
C ALA A 453 3.80 17.69 7.39
N LEU A 454 4.93 17.59 8.12
CA LEU A 454 5.22 18.40 9.28
C LEU A 454 5.28 19.88 8.94
N THR A 455 5.91 20.25 7.83
CA THR A 455 6.03 21.64 7.38
C THR A 455 4.66 22.27 7.12
N VAL A 456 3.78 21.58 6.39
CA VAL A 456 2.42 22.05 6.10
C VAL A 456 1.57 22.09 7.37
N THR A 457 1.62 21.05 8.20
CA THR A 457 0.88 20.98 9.48
C THR A 457 1.30 22.10 10.43
N THR A 458 2.60 22.41 10.49
CA THR A 458 3.15 23.51 11.30
C THR A 458 2.65 24.86 10.80
N ALA A 459 2.56 25.06 9.48
CA ALA A 459 2.02 26.29 8.91
C ALA A 459 0.53 26.48 9.27
N LEU A 460 -0.28 25.42 9.16
CA LEU A 460 -1.68 25.40 9.60
C LEU A 460 -1.79 25.73 11.09
N ALA A 461 -0.99 25.08 11.94
CA ALA A 461 -1.02 25.32 13.40
C ALA A 461 -0.59 26.74 13.76
N ARG A 462 0.44 27.28 13.08
CA ARG A 462 0.87 28.66 13.27
C ARG A 462 -0.23 29.65 12.91
N ARG A 463 -0.93 29.45 11.78
CA ARG A 463 -2.05 30.29 11.38
C ARG A 463 -3.23 30.13 12.35
N GLY A 464 -3.54 28.91 12.77
CA GLY A 464 -4.60 28.60 13.74
C GLY A 464 -4.36 29.20 15.13
N ASN A 465 -3.10 29.44 15.51
CA ASN A 465 -2.74 30.11 16.76
C ASN A 465 -2.53 31.62 16.64
N SER A 466 -2.77 32.18 15.46
CA SER A 466 -2.63 33.62 15.20
C SER A 466 -3.96 34.38 15.36
N SER A 467 -3.90 35.71 15.26
CA SER A 467 -5.07 36.58 15.13
C SER A 467 -5.40 36.93 13.66
N LEU A 468 -4.81 36.20 12.70
CA LEU A 468 -5.00 36.45 11.27
C LEU A 468 -6.28 35.80 10.74
N ILE A 469 -6.69 36.21 9.53
CA ILE A 469 -7.84 35.65 8.82
C ILE A 469 -7.60 34.16 8.52
N GLY A 470 -8.63 33.31 8.62
CA GLY A 470 -8.49 31.87 8.39
C GLY A 470 -8.05 31.08 9.62
N ARG A 471 -7.96 31.69 10.82
CA ARG A 471 -7.47 30.98 12.02
C ARG A 471 -8.38 29.81 12.40
N ASP A 472 -9.68 30.01 12.40
CA ASP A 472 -10.63 29.03 12.93
C ASP A 472 -10.78 27.89 11.92
N GLU A 473 -10.65 28.20 10.64
CA GLU A 473 -10.58 27.27 9.51
C GLU A 473 -9.31 26.42 9.56
N CYS A 474 -8.15 27.00 9.87
CA CYS A 474 -6.91 26.24 10.07
C CYS A 474 -7.00 25.31 11.29
N ARG A 475 -7.66 25.73 12.38
CA ARG A 475 -7.92 24.86 13.54
C ARG A 475 -8.85 23.72 13.16
N GLN A 476 -9.92 24.01 12.42
CA GLN A 476 -10.85 22.99 11.97
C GLN A 476 -10.20 22.01 10.99
N ALA A 477 -9.29 22.48 10.15
CA ALA A 477 -8.48 21.65 9.26
C ALA A 477 -7.61 20.67 10.05
N LEU A 478 -6.92 21.13 11.11
CA LEU A 478 -6.16 20.28 12.02
C LEU A 478 -7.05 19.29 12.78
N ASP A 479 -8.22 19.72 13.25
CA ASP A 479 -9.18 18.82 13.91
C ASP A 479 -9.59 17.67 12.98
N ARG A 480 -9.91 17.96 11.72
CA ARG A 480 -10.23 16.94 10.71
C ARG A 480 -9.03 16.04 10.41
N LEU A 481 -7.83 16.60 10.29
CA LEU A 481 -6.60 15.82 10.08
C LEU A 481 -6.36 14.81 11.21
N GLY A 482 -6.63 15.20 12.46
CA GLY A 482 -6.51 14.32 13.63
C GLY A 482 -7.42 13.10 13.60
N GLU A 483 -8.54 13.20 12.87
CA GLU A 483 -9.55 12.15 12.71
C GLU A 483 -9.54 11.55 11.29
N SER A 484 -8.54 11.91 10.46
CA SER A 484 -8.42 11.47 9.07
C SER A 484 -7.98 10.00 8.97
N LEU A 485 -8.39 9.35 7.88
CA LEU A 485 -7.92 8.00 7.55
C LEU A 485 -6.40 7.98 7.32
N ALA A 486 -5.84 9.03 6.71
CA ALA A 486 -4.40 9.11 6.47
C ALA A 486 -3.59 9.09 7.78
N LEU A 487 -4.03 9.83 8.80
CA LEU A 487 -3.38 9.80 10.10
C LEU A 487 -3.59 8.47 10.82
N LEU A 488 -4.76 7.85 10.69
CA LEU A 488 -5.04 6.52 11.23
C LEU A 488 -4.10 5.45 10.63
N GLU A 489 -3.95 5.42 9.31
CA GLU A 489 -3.05 4.47 8.63
C GLU A 489 -1.59 4.76 8.99
N THR A 490 -1.20 6.04 9.05
CA THR A 490 0.13 6.43 9.51
C THR A 490 0.38 5.97 10.95
N ALA A 491 -0.60 6.13 11.84
CA ALA A 491 -0.54 5.70 13.23
C ALA A 491 -0.35 4.17 13.37
N ALA A 492 -0.91 3.38 12.45
CA ALA A 492 -0.73 1.93 12.45
C ALA A 492 0.70 1.49 12.08
N LEU A 493 1.44 2.33 11.34
CA LEU A 493 2.79 2.04 10.84
C LEU A 493 3.90 2.64 11.70
N ILE A 494 3.58 3.38 12.77
CA ILE A 494 4.60 4.08 13.58
C ILE A 494 5.61 3.16 14.24
N GLY A 495 5.33 1.86 14.38
CA GLY A 495 6.30 0.90 14.89
C GLY A 495 7.29 0.40 13.83
N ASP A 496 6.95 0.55 12.55
CA ASP A 496 7.73 0.00 11.45
C ASP A 496 8.68 1.04 10.85
N VAL A 497 8.47 2.34 11.15
CA VAL A 497 9.33 3.47 10.72
C VAL A 497 10.63 3.55 11.52
N ASP A 498 11.66 4.00 10.81
CA ASP A 498 12.94 4.36 11.40
C ASP A 498 12.78 5.54 12.37
N GLU A 499 13.83 5.86 13.11
CA GLU A 499 13.76 6.90 14.15
C GLU A 499 13.52 8.30 13.56
N ASP A 500 14.04 8.60 12.37
CA ASP A 500 13.83 9.89 11.70
C ASP A 500 12.37 10.03 11.26
N GLY A 501 11.81 9.01 10.59
CA GLY A 501 10.40 8.98 10.21
C GLY A 501 9.48 9.00 11.43
N TRP A 502 9.82 8.29 12.52
CA TRP A 502 9.07 8.37 13.77
C TRP A 502 9.09 9.77 14.37
N SER A 503 10.25 10.42 14.43
CA SER A 503 10.40 11.77 14.96
C SER A 503 9.52 12.76 14.20
N ALA A 504 9.51 12.69 12.86
CA ALA A 504 8.66 13.53 12.02
C ALA A 504 7.16 13.25 12.24
N ILE A 505 6.73 11.98 12.25
CA ILE A 505 5.32 11.61 12.52
C ILE A 505 4.89 12.07 13.91
N LYS A 506 5.73 11.85 14.94
CA LYS A 506 5.45 12.30 16.31
C LYS A 506 5.25 13.82 16.34
N ALA A 507 6.11 14.57 15.67
CA ALA A 507 5.98 16.03 15.57
C ALA A 507 4.70 16.45 14.83
N VAL A 508 4.29 15.74 13.79
CA VAL A 508 2.99 15.98 13.10
C VAL A 508 1.84 15.76 14.08
N ILE A 509 1.81 14.62 14.78
CA ILE A 509 0.77 14.29 15.76
C ILE A 509 0.71 15.34 16.88
N GLU A 510 1.86 15.74 17.43
CA GLU A 510 1.94 16.76 18.46
C GLU A 510 1.47 18.15 17.97
N THR A 511 1.74 18.46 16.69
CA THR A 511 1.29 19.72 16.05
C THR A 511 -0.21 19.73 15.78
N ILE A 512 -0.79 18.59 15.38
CA ILE A 512 -2.25 18.42 15.25
C ILE A 512 -2.93 18.54 16.62
N GLY A 513 -2.34 17.94 17.65
CA GLY A 513 -2.83 18.04 19.02
C GLY A 513 -3.84 16.94 19.40
N LEU A 514 -4.73 17.28 20.33
CA LEU A 514 -5.69 16.33 20.93
C LEU A 514 -6.59 15.55 19.94
N PRO A 515 -7.01 16.10 18.79
CA PRO A 515 -7.79 15.34 17.80
C PRO A 515 -7.07 14.07 17.32
N ALA A 516 -5.73 14.11 17.22
CA ALA A 516 -4.93 12.96 16.78
C ALA A 516 -5.05 11.73 17.71
N ILE A 517 -5.52 11.90 18.94
CA ILE A 517 -5.78 10.78 19.86
C ILE A 517 -6.82 9.82 19.26
N GLU A 518 -7.79 10.29 18.49
CA GLU A 518 -8.78 9.40 17.85
C GLU A 518 -8.11 8.44 16.86
N SER A 519 -7.14 8.91 16.09
CA SER A 519 -6.34 8.07 15.18
C SER A 519 -5.40 7.10 15.92
N LEU A 520 -4.94 7.45 17.13
CA LEU A 520 -4.09 6.59 17.96
C LEU A 520 -4.88 5.51 18.74
N LYS A 521 -6.18 5.72 19.02
CA LYS A 521 -6.99 4.79 19.81
C LYS A 521 -7.02 3.37 19.24
N PRO A 522 -7.28 3.14 17.93
CA PRO A 522 -7.31 1.79 17.37
C PRO A 522 -5.98 1.05 17.60
N VAL A 523 -4.85 1.75 17.49
CA VAL A 523 -3.50 1.21 17.67
C VAL A 523 -3.29 0.69 19.09
N VAL A 524 -3.78 1.41 20.10
CA VAL A 524 -3.66 1.00 21.51
C VAL A 524 -4.74 -0.03 21.91
N THR A 525 -5.77 -0.27 21.11
CA THR A 525 -6.81 -1.27 21.44
C THR A 525 -6.41 -2.71 21.13
N VAL A 526 -5.15 -2.98 20.81
CA VAL A 526 -4.61 -4.32 20.55
C VAL A 526 -4.13 -4.96 21.86
N GLU A 527 -4.31 -6.29 22.00
CA GLU A 527 -3.88 -7.02 23.21
C GLU A 527 -2.36 -7.13 23.33
N ALA A 528 -1.66 -7.31 22.21
CA ALA A 528 -0.21 -7.41 22.16
C ALA A 528 0.47 -6.06 22.46
N ASP A 529 1.51 -6.08 23.28
CA ASP A 529 2.41 -4.95 23.49
C ASP A 529 3.49 -4.98 22.40
N THR A 530 3.42 -4.03 21.48
CA THR A 530 4.34 -3.83 20.34
C THR A 530 5.03 -2.46 20.44
N LEU A 531 6.08 -2.25 19.64
CA LEU A 531 6.69 -0.91 19.51
C LEU A 531 5.67 0.14 19.07
N THR A 532 4.79 -0.22 18.12
CA THR A 532 3.67 0.62 17.66
C THR A 532 2.79 1.05 18.83
N THR A 533 2.36 0.10 19.67
CA THR A 533 1.53 0.43 20.85
C THR A 533 2.28 1.29 21.86
N SER A 534 3.58 1.02 22.09
CA SER A 534 4.41 1.76 23.04
C SER A 534 4.60 3.22 22.62
N ARG A 535 4.91 3.44 21.34
CA ARG A 535 5.02 4.77 20.71
C ARG A 535 3.69 5.52 20.78
N ALA A 536 2.57 4.88 20.42
CA ALA A 536 1.24 5.49 20.53
C ALA A 536 0.87 5.86 21.97
N GLU A 537 1.12 4.97 22.94
CA GLU A 537 0.88 5.25 24.36
C GLU A 537 1.72 6.43 24.87
N GLU A 538 3.01 6.49 24.50
CA GLU A 538 3.89 7.59 24.88
C GLU A 538 3.37 8.93 24.35
N THR A 539 2.96 8.97 23.08
CA THR A 539 2.40 10.19 22.48
C THR A 539 1.08 10.60 23.13
N ILE A 540 0.18 9.65 23.41
CA ILE A 540 -1.06 9.94 24.15
C ILE A 540 -0.77 10.51 25.54
N VAL A 541 0.19 9.93 26.26
CA VAL A 541 0.61 10.41 27.60
C VAL A 541 1.23 11.80 27.52
N GLY A 542 2.00 12.08 26.46
CA GLY A 542 2.62 13.38 26.20
C GLY A 542 1.63 14.55 26.13
N PHE A 543 0.39 14.31 25.68
CA PHE A 543 -0.67 15.33 25.67
C PHE A 543 -1.17 15.72 27.08
N GLY A 544 -0.93 14.90 28.11
CA GLY A 544 -1.23 15.23 29.50
C GLY A 544 -2.72 15.31 29.84
N ALA A 545 -3.08 16.18 30.80
CA ALA A 545 -4.44 16.26 31.36
C ALA A 545 -5.57 16.47 30.32
N PRO A 546 -5.41 17.27 29.25
CA PRO A 546 -6.44 17.41 28.23
C PRO A 546 -6.80 16.11 27.48
N ALA A 547 -5.91 15.11 27.45
CA ALA A 547 -6.18 13.82 26.82
C ALA A 547 -7.21 12.97 27.59
N VAL A 548 -7.37 13.21 28.91
CA VAL A 548 -8.20 12.37 29.80
C VAL A 548 -9.61 12.14 29.27
N THR A 549 -10.29 13.20 28.82
CA THR A 549 -11.67 13.11 28.31
C THR A 549 -11.75 12.25 27.05
N ARG A 550 -10.73 12.28 26.19
CA ARG A 550 -10.67 11.49 24.97
C ARG A 550 -10.48 10.00 25.27
N LEU A 551 -9.91 9.63 26.42
CA LEU A 551 -9.68 8.23 26.81
C LEU A 551 -10.91 7.55 27.47
N ALA A 552 -12.01 8.28 27.68
CA ALA A 552 -13.20 7.73 28.32
C ALA A 552 -13.79 6.51 27.59
N SER A 553 -13.71 6.47 26.26
CA SER A 553 -14.19 5.33 25.46
C SER A 553 -13.37 4.06 25.68
N LEU A 554 -12.06 4.17 25.94
CA LEU A 554 -11.19 3.01 26.23
C LEU A 554 -11.54 2.38 27.58
N VAL A 555 -11.84 3.21 28.58
CA VAL A 555 -12.27 2.79 29.91
C VAL A 555 -13.65 2.14 29.87
N ALA A 556 -14.54 2.60 28.98
CA ALA A 556 -15.89 2.06 28.81
C ALA A 556 -15.97 0.84 27.87
N ASP A 557 -14.87 0.42 27.24
CA ASP A 557 -14.85 -0.72 26.31
C ASP A 557 -15.26 -2.02 27.01
N SER A 558 -15.86 -2.97 26.29
CA SER A 558 -16.27 -4.26 26.84
C SER A 558 -15.09 -5.23 27.09
N ARG A 559 -13.98 -5.03 26.39
CA ARG A 559 -12.80 -5.91 26.41
C ARG A 559 -11.89 -5.54 27.58
N TRP A 560 -11.61 -6.50 28.47
CA TRP A 560 -10.82 -6.27 29.69
C TRP A 560 -9.42 -5.70 29.42
N PHE A 561 -8.76 -6.10 28.33
CA PHE A 561 -7.41 -5.62 28.00
C PHE A 561 -7.42 -4.16 27.54
N VAL A 562 -8.49 -3.71 26.85
CA VAL A 562 -8.67 -2.30 26.46
C VAL A 562 -8.97 -1.43 27.68
N GLN A 563 -9.88 -1.87 28.56
CA GLN A 563 -10.16 -1.16 29.82
C GLN A 563 -8.90 -1.02 30.67
N ARG A 564 -8.11 -2.11 30.78
CA ARG A 564 -6.84 -2.11 31.49
C ARG A 564 -5.87 -1.09 30.88
N ARG A 565 -5.73 -1.07 29.55
CA ARG A 565 -4.82 -0.11 28.89
C ARG A 565 -5.30 1.33 29.05
N GLY A 566 -6.60 1.59 28.95
CA GLY A 566 -7.20 2.89 29.28
C GLY A 566 -6.89 3.32 30.70
N ALA A 567 -7.02 2.42 31.68
CA ALA A 567 -6.66 2.70 33.07
C ALA A 567 -5.15 3.01 33.23
N ARG A 568 -4.28 2.25 32.56
CA ARG A 568 -2.82 2.47 32.55
C ARG A 568 -2.48 3.86 31.99
N LEU A 569 -3.04 4.22 30.84
CA LEU A 569 -2.83 5.53 30.21
C LEU A 569 -3.24 6.67 31.14
N LEU A 570 -4.43 6.58 31.73
CA LEU A 570 -4.93 7.55 32.70
C LEU A 570 -4.03 7.67 33.94
N GLY A 571 -3.50 6.54 34.43
CA GLY A 571 -2.54 6.51 35.53
C GLY A 571 -1.21 7.18 35.18
N ARG A 572 -0.69 6.93 33.97
CA ARG A 572 0.55 7.55 33.46
C ARG A 572 0.40 9.05 33.23
N ILE A 573 -0.76 9.51 32.77
CA ILE A 573 -1.08 10.94 32.65
C ILE A 573 -1.14 11.61 34.03
N ALA A 574 -1.51 10.85 35.07
CA ALA A 574 -1.51 11.27 36.48
C ALA A 574 -2.35 12.53 36.77
N ALA A 575 -3.41 12.77 35.99
CA ALA A 575 -4.25 13.97 36.11
C ALA A 575 -5.48 13.72 37.02
N PRO A 576 -5.87 14.69 37.88
CA PRO A 576 -7.04 14.54 38.77
C PRO A 576 -8.36 14.23 38.03
N GLN A 577 -8.51 14.72 36.80
CA GLN A 577 -9.68 14.48 35.96
C GLN A 577 -9.88 13.01 35.61
N ALA A 578 -8.85 12.16 35.76
CA ALA A 578 -8.93 10.73 35.51
C ALA A 578 -9.65 9.97 36.64
N VAL A 579 -9.71 10.51 37.85
CA VAL A 579 -10.25 9.82 39.04
C VAL A 579 -11.71 9.36 38.84
N PRO A 580 -12.63 10.18 38.30
CA PRO A 580 -14.01 9.75 38.04
C PRO A 580 -14.11 8.62 36.99
N LEU A 581 -13.17 8.55 36.03
CA LEU A 581 -13.13 7.49 35.01
C LEU A 581 -12.57 6.18 35.57
N LEU A 582 -11.60 6.25 36.49
CA LEU A 582 -10.98 5.07 37.10
C LEU A 582 -11.84 4.42 38.19
N GLN A 583 -12.67 5.20 38.90
CA GLN A 583 -13.44 4.71 40.05
C GLN A 583 -14.43 3.56 39.71
N PRO A 584 -15.18 3.57 38.59
CA PRO A 584 -16.05 2.46 38.20
C PRO A 584 -15.28 1.16 37.92
N LEU A 585 -14.08 1.25 37.34
CA LEU A 585 -13.26 0.09 36.98
C LEU A 585 -12.83 -0.75 38.19
N VAL A 586 -12.73 -0.14 39.37
CA VAL A 586 -12.37 -0.87 40.58
C VAL A 586 -13.53 -1.71 41.13
N ARG A 587 -14.79 -1.40 40.76
CA ARG A 587 -15.98 -2.05 41.32
C ARG A 587 -16.59 -3.11 40.41
N GLN A 588 -16.59 -2.88 39.10
CA GLN A 588 -17.43 -3.63 38.14
C GLN A 588 -16.63 -4.36 37.05
N SER A 589 -15.31 -4.33 37.09
CA SER A 589 -14.46 -4.91 36.02
C SER A 589 -13.75 -6.20 36.45
N ASP A 590 -13.12 -6.86 35.46
CA ASP A 590 -12.22 -8.00 35.67
C ASP A 590 -11.15 -7.67 36.73
N PRO A 591 -10.74 -8.63 37.59
CA PRO A 591 -9.73 -8.41 38.63
C PRO A 591 -8.42 -7.79 38.12
N ARG A 592 -8.03 -8.07 36.87
CA ARG A 592 -6.85 -7.49 36.20
C ARG A 592 -7.03 -5.98 35.95
N VAL A 593 -8.22 -5.57 35.52
CA VAL A 593 -8.58 -4.17 35.29
C VAL A 593 -8.67 -3.42 36.61
N ALA A 594 -9.31 -4.02 37.62
CA ALA A 594 -9.42 -3.42 38.95
C ALA A 594 -8.04 -3.15 39.56
N ARG A 595 -7.11 -4.11 39.46
CA ARG A 595 -5.71 -3.94 39.92
C ARG A 595 -5.02 -2.77 39.23
N GLU A 596 -5.12 -2.68 37.90
CA GLU A 596 -4.53 -1.59 37.13
C GLU A 596 -5.16 -0.24 37.47
N ALA A 597 -6.49 -0.17 37.64
CA ALA A 597 -7.19 1.05 38.03
C ALA A 597 -6.76 1.55 39.42
N ILE A 598 -6.47 0.67 40.36
CA ILE A 598 -5.93 1.04 41.69
C ILE A 598 -4.49 1.53 41.57
N SER A 599 -3.68 0.87 40.74
CA SER A 599 -2.32 1.33 40.46
C SER A 599 -2.34 2.74 39.85
N ALA A 600 -3.24 2.97 38.88
CA ALA A 600 -3.46 4.27 38.26
C ALA A 600 -3.92 5.33 39.26
N LEU A 601 -4.91 5.02 40.12
CA LEU A 601 -5.36 5.94 41.18
C LEU A 601 -4.24 6.27 42.18
N THR A 602 -3.35 5.32 42.46
CA THR A 602 -2.21 5.54 43.36
C THR A 602 -1.16 6.46 42.73
N ALA A 603 -0.95 6.34 41.42
CA ALA A 603 -0.01 7.17 40.67
C ALA A 603 -0.46 8.64 40.56
N ILE A 604 -1.77 8.92 40.71
CA ILE A 604 -2.32 10.28 40.66
C ILE A 604 -2.03 11.01 41.99
N PRO A 605 -1.23 12.10 41.98
CA PRO A 605 -0.89 12.87 43.18
C PRO A 605 -2.03 13.82 43.61
N ASP A 606 -3.26 13.32 43.75
CA ASP A 606 -4.43 14.12 44.11
C ASP A 606 -5.22 13.51 45.28
N PRO A 607 -5.66 14.33 46.27
CA PRO A 607 -6.45 13.84 47.41
C PRO A 607 -7.75 13.13 47.02
N SER A 608 -8.36 13.45 45.87
CA SER A 608 -9.55 12.77 45.38
C SER A 608 -9.27 11.31 45.00
N ALA A 609 -8.08 10.98 44.50
CA ALA A 609 -7.68 9.61 44.18
C ALA A 609 -7.56 8.76 45.45
N ALA A 610 -6.92 9.32 46.48
CA ALA A 610 -6.88 8.75 47.84
C ALA A 610 -8.29 8.48 48.40
N ARG A 611 -9.22 9.44 48.26
CA ARG A 611 -10.63 9.27 48.67
C ARG A 611 -11.36 8.21 47.86
N ALA A 612 -11.09 8.12 46.56
CA ALA A 612 -11.68 7.10 45.69
C ALA A 612 -11.25 5.69 46.10
N ILE A 613 -9.95 5.47 46.29
CA ILE A 613 -9.37 4.21 46.80
C ILE A 613 -10.01 3.83 48.13
N HIS A 614 -10.06 4.77 49.08
CA HIS A 614 -10.65 4.55 50.40
C HIS A 614 -12.14 4.16 50.33
N THR A 615 -12.91 4.83 49.48
CA THR A 615 -14.33 4.51 49.27
C THR A 615 -14.51 3.11 48.70
N VAL A 616 -13.64 2.69 47.78
CA VAL A 616 -13.72 1.35 47.18
C VAL A 616 -13.35 0.27 48.18
N LEU A 617 -12.30 0.45 48.97
CA LEU A 617 -11.89 -0.50 50.01
C LEU A 617 -12.99 -0.77 51.05
N ARG A 618 -13.72 0.28 51.44
CA ARG A 618 -14.86 0.18 52.37
C ARG A 618 -16.01 -0.62 51.78
N ALA A 619 -16.30 -0.43 50.49
CA ALA A 619 -17.41 -1.08 49.79
C ALA A 619 -17.08 -2.52 49.32
N ALA A 620 -15.83 -2.78 48.93
CA ALA A 620 -15.38 -4.08 48.45
C ALA A 620 -15.43 -5.13 49.57
N THR A 621 -15.82 -6.37 49.29
CA THR A 621 -15.80 -7.49 50.25
C THR A 621 -15.16 -8.73 49.61
N GLY A 622 -14.61 -9.64 50.41
CA GLY A 622 -14.02 -10.89 49.93
C GLY A 622 -12.81 -10.68 49.00
N THR A 623 -12.80 -11.39 47.87
CA THR A 623 -11.69 -11.47 46.91
C THR A 623 -11.32 -10.12 46.28
N LEU A 624 -12.30 -9.26 46.02
CA LEU A 624 -12.06 -7.93 45.45
C LEU A 624 -11.23 -7.06 46.40
N ARG A 625 -11.51 -7.12 47.70
CA ARG A 625 -10.77 -6.35 48.70
C ARG A 625 -9.31 -6.85 48.81
N THR A 626 -9.10 -8.16 48.80
CA THR A 626 -7.75 -8.75 48.80
C THR A 626 -6.96 -8.32 47.56
N ALA A 627 -7.58 -8.36 46.37
CA ALA A 627 -6.95 -7.87 45.15
C ALA A 627 -6.58 -6.38 45.23
N VAL A 628 -7.41 -5.56 45.91
CA VAL A 628 -7.11 -4.14 46.09
C VAL A 628 -5.91 -3.93 47.01
N ILE A 629 -5.85 -4.64 48.14
CA ILE A 629 -4.72 -4.56 49.08
C ILE A 629 -3.44 -5.06 48.40
N GLU A 630 -3.50 -6.16 47.64
CA GLU A 630 -2.36 -6.67 46.87
C GLU A 630 -1.88 -5.66 45.81
N ALA A 631 -2.80 -4.97 45.12
CA ALA A 631 -2.45 -3.92 44.17
C ALA A 631 -1.71 -2.75 44.83
N LEU A 632 -2.20 -2.33 46.00
CA LEU A 632 -1.60 -1.27 46.81
C LEU A 632 -0.22 -1.66 47.36
N VAL A 633 -0.03 -2.92 47.75
CA VAL A 633 1.29 -3.45 48.16
C VAL A 633 2.22 -3.57 46.97
N GLY A 634 1.71 -4.01 45.82
CA GLY A 634 2.47 -4.16 44.58
C GLY A 634 3.02 -2.85 44.04
N SER A 635 2.32 -1.73 44.25
CA SER A 635 2.77 -0.41 43.80
C SER A 635 4.03 0.09 44.52
N ARG A 636 4.24 -0.37 45.77
CA ARG A 636 5.34 0.08 46.67
C ARG A 636 5.43 1.59 46.84
N ASP A 637 4.34 2.32 46.62
CA ASP A 637 4.32 3.78 46.80
C ASP A 637 4.13 4.12 48.29
N PRO A 638 5.06 4.86 48.94
CA PRO A 638 4.92 5.29 50.33
C PRO A 638 3.61 6.06 50.62
N ARG A 639 3.02 6.70 49.61
CA ARG A 639 1.73 7.41 49.71
C ARG A 639 0.55 6.49 50.04
N VAL A 640 0.71 5.18 49.86
CA VAL A 640 -0.27 4.16 50.24
C VAL A 640 -0.36 3.97 51.76
N VAL A 641 0.72 4.25 52.50
CA VAL A 641 0.79 3.98 53.95
C VAL A 641 -0.28 4.75 54.74
N PRO A 642 -0.46 6.09 54.56
CA PRO A 642 -1.58 6.81 55.19
C PRO A 642 -2.96 6.24 54.85
N LEU A 643 -3.14 5.70 53.63
CA LEU A 643 -4.40 5.08 53.23
C LEU A 643 -4.65 3.79 54.02
N LEU A 644 -3.64 2.92 54.11
CA LEU A 644 -3.74 1.66 54.87
C LEU A 644 -3.94 1.91 56.37
N VAL A 645 -3.28 2.92 56.94
CA VAL A 645 -3.47 3.35 58.34
C VAL A 645 -4.92 3.81 58.57
N ARG A 646 -5.45 4.64 57.67
CA ARG A 646 -6.84 5.12 57.77
C ARG A 646 -7.85 3.97 57.71
N ILE A 647 -7.61 2.95 56.89
CA ILE A 647 -8.46 1.74 56.86
C ILE A 647 -8.48 1.07 58.25
N ILE A 648 -7.32 0.94 58.89
CA ILE A 648 -7.21 0.35 60.23
C ILE A 648 -7.99 1.17 61.26
N GLU A 649 -7.90 2.51 61.19
CA GLU A 649 -8.58 3.42 62.13
C GLU A 649 -10.10 3.40 61.98
N GLU A 650 -10.61 3.30 60.74
CA GLU A 650 -12.04 3.32 60.44
C GLU A 650 -12.73 1.93 60.50
N SER A 651 -11.97 0.84 60.68
CA SER A 651 -12.48 -0.54 60.74
C SER A 651 -12.74 -1.03 62.17
N ASP A 652 -13.58 -2.06 62.34
CA ASP A 652 -13.68 -2.80 63.62
C ASP A 652 -12.75 -4.02 63.64
N PRO A 653 -11.53 -3.91 64.24
CA PRO A 653 -10.53 -4.97 64.21
C PRO A 653 -10.92 -6.21 65.02
N LEU A 654 -11.95 -6.14 65.87
CA LEU A 654 -12.43 -7.27 66.67
C LEU A 654 -13.81 -7.77 66.22
N GLY A 655 -14.40 -7.13 65.21
CA GLY A 655 -15.72 -7.44 64.67
C GLY A 655 -15.67 -8.18 63.33
N LYS A 656 -16.46 -7.68 62.38
CA LYS A 656 -16.61 -8.23 61.03
C LYS A 656 -15.41 -7.94 60.12
N ASP A 657 -14.64 -6.90 60.44
CA ASP A 657 -13.48 -6.47 59.64
C ASP A 657 -12.16 -7.09 60.12
N HIS A 658 -12.20 -8.06 61.03
CA HIS A 658 -10.99 -8.64 61.64
C HIS A 658 -9.98 -9.13 60.61
N ASP A 659 -10.42 -9.94 59.64
CA ASP A 659 -9.53 -10.51 58.61
C ASP A 659 -8.96 -9.42 57.70
N VAL A 660 -9.72 -8.35 57.46
CA VAL A 660 -9.29 -7.18 56.70
C VAL A 660 -8.18 -6.46 57.41
N VAL A 661 -8.34 -6.22 58.72
CA VAL A 661 -7.31 -5.54 59.51
C VAL A 661 -6.02 -6.36 59.51
N LEU A 662 -6.09 -7.69 59.63
CA LEU A 662 -4.89 -8.53 59.54
C LEU A 662 -4.20 -8.42 58.17
N GLN A 663 -4.97 -8.43 57.07
CA GLN A 663 -4.42 -8.24 55.72
C GLN A 663 -3.78 -6.86 55.55
N THR A 664 -4.43 -5.80 56.02
CA THR A 664 -3.91 -4.42 55.98
C THR A 664 -2.66 -4.25 56.84
N VAL A 665 -2.60 -4.91 58.01
CA VAL A 665 -1.39 -4.97 58.85
C VAL A 665 -0.24 -5.67 58.11
N GLY A 666 -0.53 -6.79 57.43
CA GLY A 666 0.45 -7.47 56.58
C GLY A 666 0.96 -6.59 55.43
N ALA A 667 0.06 -5.81 54.81
CA ALA A 667 0.40 -4.84 53.78
C ALA A 667 1.33 -3.72 54.30
N LEU A 668 1.02 -3.16 55.47
CA LEU A 668 1.90 -2.19 56.13
C LEU A 668 3.27 -2.79 56.47
N ALA A 669 3.30 -4.05 56.92
CA ALA A 669 4.55 -4.76 57.18
C ALA A 669 5.42 -4.90 55.91
N THR A 670 4.80 -5.16 54.75
CA THR A 670 5.52 -5.23 53.47
C THR A 670 5.99 -3.87 52.95
N MET A 671 5.33 -2.77 53.34
CA MET A 671 5.77 -1.41 52.98
C MET A 671 7.02 -0.98 53.76
N GLY A 672 7.24 -1.49 54.97
CA GLY A 672 8.49 -1.29 55.69
C GLY A 672 8.75 0.16 56.12
N THR A 673 7.71 0.98 56.32
CA THR A 673 7.86 2.42 56.63
C THR A 673 7.61 2.74 58.11
N ASP A 674 8.35 3.72 58.63
CA ASP A 674 8.21 4.23 60.01
C ASP A 674 6.83 4.82 60.29
N ALA A 675 6.15 5.35 59.27
CA ALA A 675 4.81 5.89 59.39
C ALA A 675 3.78 4.84 59.85
N ALA A 676 4.05 3.55 59.63
CA ALA A 676 3.19 2.45 60.08
C ALA A 676 3.43 2.03 61.55
N VAL A 677 4.56 2.41 62.15
CA VAL A 677 5.00 1.89 63.46
C VAL A 677 4.01 2.26 64.58
N GLN A 678 3.64 3.54 64.69
CA GLN A 678 2.71 3.99 65.74
C GLN A 678 1.29 3.40 65.57
N PRO A 679 0.68 3.41 64.38
CA PRO A 679 -0.61 2.73 64.15
C PRO A 679 -0.60 1.24 64.48
N LEU A 680 0.46 0.52 64.10
CA LEU A 680 0.61 -0.91 64.41
C LEU A 680 0.79 -1.17 65.91
N MET A 681 1.54 -0.30 66.60
CA MET A 681 1.69 -0.38 68.05
C MET A 681 0.36 -0.11 68.77
N ALA A 682 -0.43 0.86 68.31
CA ALA A 682 -1.75 1.13 68.85
C ALA A 682 -2.69 -0.08 68.71
N LEU A 683 -2.61 -0.81 67.60
CA LEU A 683 -3.33 -2.07 67.41
C LEU A 683 -2.87 -3.18 68.37
N ALA A 684 -1.55 -3.38 68.51
CA ALA A 684 -0.97 -4.36 69.44
C ALA A 684 -1.31 -4.05 70.91
N GLY A 685 -1.43 -2.75 71.24
CA GLY A 685 -1.79 -2.25 72.56
C GLY A 685 -3.27 -2.37 72.94
N ARG A 686 -4.18 -2.71 72.01
CA ARG A 686 -5.62 -2.78 72.29
C ARG A 686 -5.94 -3.78 73.42
N ARG A 687 -6.87 -3.37 74.28
CA ARG A 687 -7.37 -4.16 75.43
C ARG A 687 -8.86 -4.45 75.25
N ARG A 688 -9.28 -5.67 75.61
CA ARG A 688 -10.69 -6.04 75.72
C ARG A 688 -10.88 -6.91 76.97
N PHE A 689 -12.01 -6.73 77.65
CA PHE A 689 -12.31 -7.40 78.92
C PHE A 689 -12.44 -8.93 78.80
N LEU A 690 -12.73 -9.44 77.60
CA LEU A 690 -12.76 -10.87 77.27
C LEU A 690 -11.76 -11.17 76.14
N GLY A 691 -10.77 -12.02 76.44
CA GLY A 691 -9.65 -12.38 75.55
C GLY A 691 -10.05 -13.35 74.44
N GLY A 692 -10.70 -12.85 73.39
CA GLY A 692 -11.05 -13.65 72.21
C GLY A 692 -9.83 -13.99 71.33
N ARG A 693 -9.89 -15.14 70.63
CA ARG A 693 -8.87 -15.59 69.65
C ARG A 693 -8.44 -14.48 68.68
N LYS A 694 -9.40 -13.64 68.23
CA LYS A 694 -9.18 -12.49 67.35
C LYS A 694 -8.23 -11.43 67.95
N LEU A 695 -8.37 -11.08 69.23
CA LEU A 695 -7.49 -10.09 69.87
C LEU A 695 -6.05 -10.60 69.95
N ARG A 696 -5.88 -11.89 70.20
CA ARG A 696 -4.56 -12.51 70.23
C ARG A 696 -3.92 -12.54 68.84
N ALA A 697 -4.66 -12.96 67.81
CA ALA A 697 -4.20 -12.95 66.43
C ALA A 697 -3.80 -11.54 65.97
N LEU A 698 -4.59 -10.52 66.34
CA LEU A 698 -4.27 -9.13 66.06
C LEU A 698 -2.95 -8.70 66.70
N LYS A 699 -2.75 -9.00 68.00
CA LYS A 699 -1.50 -8.69 68.71
C LYS A 699 -0.29 -9.40 68.10
N GLU A 700 -0.41 -10.69 67.80
CA GLU A 700 0.66 -11.48 67.17
C GLU A 700 1.01 -10.91 65.79
N THR A 701 0.01 -10.65 64.94
CA THR A 701 0.23 -10.13 63.58
C THR A 701 0.80 -8.71 63.58
N SER A 702 0.36 -7.83 64.50
CA SER A 702 0.92 -6.47 64.62
C SER A 702 2.36 -6.49 65.12
N VAL A 703 2.72 -7.38 66.05
CA VAL A 703 4.11 -7.54 66.51
C VAL A 703 4.98 -8.14 65.40
N ASP A 704 4.50 -9.17 64.69
CA ASP A 704 5.19 -9.78 63.56
C ASP A 704 5.40 -8.74 62.43
N ALA A 705 4.42 -7.87 62.20
CA ALA A 705 4.51 -6.76 61.25
C ALA A 705 5.58 -5.73 61.64
N LEU A 706 5.63 -5.31 62.91
CA LEU A 706 6.64 -4.37 63.43
C LEU A 706 8.06 -4.95 63.34
N LEU A 707 8.21 -6.24 63.65
CA LEU A 707 9.48 -6.95 63.50
C LEU A 707 9.92 -7.01 62.02
N LYS A 708 8.98 -7.22 61.11
CA LYS A 708 9.26 -7.24 59.66
C LYS A 708 9.63 -5.86 59.11
N ILE A 709 9.07 -4.77 59.65
CA ILE A 709 9.46 -3.40 59.31
C ILE A 709 10.92 -3.16 59.70
N GLY A 710 11.34 -3.62 60.89
CA GLY A 710 12.76 -3.72 61.27
C GLY A 710 13.52 -2.39 61.33
N THR A 711 12.82 -1.26 61.38
CA THR A 711 13.45 0.07 61.47
C THR A 711 13.84 0.38 62.92
N PRO A 712 14.81 1.28 63.16
CA PRO A 712 15.24 1.61 64.52
C PRO A 712 14.08 2.08 65.42
N THR A 713 13.11 2.80 64.85
CA THR A 713 11.90 3.26 65.55
C THR A 713 10.95 2.10 65.88
N ALA A 714 10.82 1.11 65.00
CA ALA A 714 10.06 -0.12 65.27
C ALA A 714 10.71 -0.94 66.39
N GLU A 715 12.03 -1.05 66.40
CA GLU A 715 12.76 -1.77 67.45
C GLU A 715 12.65 -1.11 68.81
N THR A 716 12.82 0.21 68.89
CA THR A 716 12.72 0.95 70.16
C THR A 716 11.31 0.85 70.73
N THR A 717 10.29 1.06 69.90
CA THR A 717 8.88 0.94 70.31
C THR A 717 8.52 -0.48 70.76
N LEU A 718 9.04 -1.53 70.12
CA LEU A 718 8.87 -2.92 70.57
C LEU A 718 9.54 -3.19 71.92
N ARG A 719 10.76 -2.67 72.15
CA ARG A 719 11.45 -2.80 73.45
C ARG A 719 10.71 -2.08 74.56
N GLU A 720 10.20 -0.87 74.30
CA GLU A 720 9.37 -0.12 75.24
C GLU A 720 8.06 -0.88 75.56
N ALA A 721 7.38 -1.41 74.54
CA ALA A 721 6.17 -2.20 74.71
C ALA A 721 6.42 -3.52 75.47
N ALA A 722 7.60 -4.12 75.37
CA ALA A 722 8.00 -5.28 76.16
C ALA A 722 8.06 -4.96 77.68
N GLN A 723 8.28 -3.69 78.05
CA GLN A 723 8.36 -3.24 79.44
C GLN A 723 7.03 -2.67 79.95
N THR A 724 6.29 -1.95 79.10
CA THR A 724 5.09 -1.19 79.49
C THR A 724 3.76 -1.84 79.08
N GLY A 725 3.78 -2.80 78.15
CA GLY A 725 2.61 -3.48 77.61
C GLY A 725 1.85 -4.38 78.59
N ASP A 726 0.67 -4.85 78.16
CA ASP A 726 -0.09 -5.83 78.95
C ASP A 726 0.57 -7.22 78.96
N ARG A 727 0.19 -8.08 79.92
CA ARG A 727 0.84 -9.39 80.13
C ARG A 727 0.85 -10.26 78.86
N ALA A 728 -0.19 -10.16 78.03
CA ALA A 728 -0.30 -10.91 76.78
C ALA A 728 0.67 -10.37 75.72
N LEU A 729 0.71 -9.05 75.51
CA LEU A 729 1.63 -8.41 74.56
C LEU A 729 3.10 -8.64 74.94
N LYS A 730 3.44 -8.51 76.22
CA LYS A 730 4.79 -8.81 76.74
C LYS A 730 5.22 -10.24 76.44
N LYS A 731 4.33 -11.21 76.63
CA LYS A 731 4.59 -12.62 76.36
C LYS A 731 4.80 -12.88 74.87
N ILE A 732 4.02 -12.23 74.00
CA ILE A 732 4.14 -12.35 72.54
C ILE A 732 5.47 -11.75 72.07
N ILE A 733 5.80 -10.52 72.47
CA ILE A 733 7.06 -9.86 72.11
C ILE A 733 8.26 -10.68 72.60
N ALA A 734 8.23 -11.15 73.85
CA ALA A 734 9.31 -11.98 74.41
C ALA A 734 9.46 -13.35 73.73
N ALA A 735 8.38 -13.90 73.16
CA ALA A 735 8.45 -15.13 72.39
C ALA A 735 9.02 -14.91 70.98
N ARG A 736 8.75 -13.75 70.36
CA ARG A 736 9.21 -13.42 69.01
C ARG A 736 10.62 -12.87 68.93
N LEU A 737 11.10 -12.17 69.96
CA LEU A 737 12.48 -11.66 70.03
C LEU A 737 13.52 -12.75 70.42
N ARG A 738 13.08 -13.95 70.81
CA ARG A 738 13.96 -15.09 71.14
C ARG A 738 14.20 -16.04 69.98
N ASN A 739 13.35 -15.99 68.97
CA ASN A 739 13.50 -16.67 67.68
C ASN A 739 14.07 -15.68 66.69
#